data_AF-A0A2U9IHM4-F1
#
_entry.id   AF-A0A2U9IHM4-F1
#
_cell.length_a   1.000
_cell.length_b   1.000
_cell.length_c   1.000
_cell.angle_alpha   90.00
_cell.angle_beta   90.00
_cell.angle_gamma   90.00
#
_symmetry.space_group_name_H-M   'P 1'
#
loop_
_entity.id
_entity.type
_entity.pdbx_description
1 polymer ?
#
loop_
_entity_poly.entity_id
_entity_poly.type
_entity_poly.pdbx_seq_one_letter_code
_entity_poly.pdbx_strand_id
1 'polypeptide(L)'
;MVNQITERSITRRLSEKDLVLVSGLPFSGKTTTLRKLLTENDIIIELPKEINNLGEFNDFKQKLSELSKDKDRKIVVEGRNYIVELFLGKVTLKEPSLRNPHVNIEGNALTFHTQDILEEVNGEELTKILEYSLITMPNYSTYIPKLVDEAKELYKKGKLDEILPIVVKFKEVYSRFPSREIDGEDAILYPLLSLFPSPEEMKGAWLKLSNTWKELIFYRIDSALRILPGQSKKVISNFLEKIEEKEPKLEKWNYTYTPEFLEAAEYIATMLLNNKNVVLRGAIKTGKTTISNEAIKNLLSRDNSYSIVLPTENSTSDKKIIIIDYHSENYENLRHISSYLRKKGHKFIILTDDLAETLNISEPKYEVDSTNIFKYFVKNRSKNKISDPKLSYYALKNPNIVGQEADIRKEIENNYRKDLTEYIYEVIFEEDPNLIKWYSPLIAVGLKYGFPLPVGVSRKILEYSQRKIEKRDILVKWFSVTSELPPNIKEKDEGGDIKNFEEKSSEILEFLRKTIIDEAKSKNLIDDLLINYSHTILKNILVLSNTKFDNYFLAGEEVAPISYKILKNVIQDIMDYLTDGCEKLPKEMDLLKVLEEKDIISDEDINSLFVYSFLYYLSIDKDYSNVIKTIIKSNDKKCLITALRLLILYTLYGEKKAFRVLEKFIFDKIMNLKEEELVRHYVSLSLTSEYRNIQHIKKISELSPISKAYALLLLPKRKGKSPIEIFANTISLDMLAEKAFEKENVDGFIKTVKKFEKNLNLLKNIAKRIDKGEGAKVASTAFFASSLDFAIKRMEIDKDKYNSEIGIFYYTMLPPDEDLKDTLRLAEFLSLPYYNYLIRENSKRLLYPDEIELLFNTLQIRLAKSLVSGNAYEYKNILSDFIDFSEKYYTPSLSDAQVIAKIALKQNIKIPSDTHLITLAAEAFSGKNIDEFLRVVESLNINIKDIKELINIPEFAESKIIYSIIKGENVGSYISYLNKNGIGPMYKISHKLLEENDKSRYIASLILFL
;
A
#
# COMPACT_ATOMS: atom_id res chain seq x y z
N MET A 1 -17.94 -3.55 16.81
CA MET A 1 -17.25 -2.40 16.17
C MET A 1 -18.04 -2.09 14.90
N VAL A 2 -18.31 -0.82 14.58
CA VAL A 2 -18.98 -0.51 13.31
C VAL A 2 -17.94 -0.58 12.21
N ASN A 3 -18.15 -1.43 11.21
CA ASN A 3 -17.23 -1.55 10.08
C ASN A 3 -17.49 -0.40 9.11
N GLN A 4 -16.48 0.45 8.90
CA GLN A 4 -16.55 1.52 7.90
C GLN A 4 -16.72 0.91 6.49
N ILE A 5 -17.65 1.46 5.72
CA ILE A 5 -17.84 1.11 4.31
C ILE A 5 -17.59 2.37 3.48
N THR A 6 -16.75 2.26 2.45
CA THR A 6 -16.54 3.29 1.43
C THR A 6 -17.39 3.05 0.19
N GLU A 7 -17.54 4.04 -0.68
CA GLU A 7 -18.23 3.88 -1.98
C GLU A 7 -17.72 2.68 -2.78
N ARG A 8 -16.40 2.53 -2.90
CA ARG A 8 -15.74 1.38 -3.56
C ARG A 8 -16.13 0.03 -2.95
N SER A 9 -16.32 -0.02 -1.63
CA SER A 9 -16.75 -1.22 -0.92
C SER A 9 -18.20 -1.58 -1.24
N ILE A 10 -19.05 -0.59 -1.51
CA ILE A 10 -20.44 -0.77 -1.94
C ILE A 10 -20.44 -1.32 -3.37
N THR A 11 -19.68 -0.71 -4.29
CA THR A 11 -19.58 -1.18 -5.69
C THR A 11 -19.11 -2.63 -5.77
N ARG A 12 -18.10 -3.01 -4.98
CA ARG A 12 -17.64 -4.41 -4.92
C ARG A 12 -18.73 -5.35 -4.40
N ARG A 13 -19.43 -4.98 -3.33
CA ARG A 13 -20.53 -5.81 -2.80
C ARG A 13 -21.68 -5.94 -3.81
N LEU A 14 -21.96 -4.89 -4.57
CA LEU A 14 -22.92 -4.92 -5.66
C LEU A 14 -22.48 -5.85 -6.79
N SER A 15 -21.17 -6.02 -7.04
CA SER A 15 -20.71 -7.02 -8.02
C SER A 15 -20.86 -8.47 -7.54
N GLU A 16 -20.92 -8.71 -6.23
CA GLU A 16 -20.90 -10.05 -5.63
C GLU A 16 -22.27 -10.55 -5.14
N LYS A 17 -23.23 -9.65 -4.90
CA LYS A 17 -24.50 -9.97 -4.24
C LYS A 17 -25.69 -9.28 -4.89
N ASP A 18 -26.82 -10.00 -4.95
CA ASP A 18 -28.10 -9.47 -5.46
C ASP A 18 -28.82 -8.57 -4.45
N LEU A 19 -28.49 -8.67 -3.16
CA LEU A 19 -29.00 -7.79 -2.11
C LEU A 19 -27.84 -7.17 -1.33
N VAL A 20 -27.72 -5.84 -1.39
CA VAL A 20 -26.74 -5.07 -0.63
C VAL A 20 -27.43 -4.14 0.34
N LEU A 21 -27.12 -4.31 1.62
CA LEU A 21 -27.65 -3.48 2.69
C LEU A 21 -26.66 -2.35 2.97
N VAL A 22 -27.11 -1.11 2.82
CA VAL A 22 -26.31 0.08 3.09
C VAL A 22 -26.91 0.81 4.28
N SER A 23 -26.28 0.61 5.43
CA SER A 23 -26.63 1.28 6.68
C SER A 23 -25.73 2.49 6.95
N GLY A 24 -26.20 3.41 7.78
CA GLY A 24 -25.36 4.45 8.40
C GLY A 24 -26.21 5.45 9.18
N LEU A 25 -25.66 6.60 9.56
CA LEU A 25 -26.40 7.63 10.29
C LEU A 25 -27.46 8.35 9.42
N PRO A 26 -28.46 9.01 10.03
CA PRO A 26 -29.39 9.89 9.32
C PRO A 26 -28.64 10.95 8.52
N PHE A 27 -29.09 11.24 7.29
CA PHE A 27 -28.59 12.35 6.45
C PHE A 27 -27.14 12.28 5.98
N SER A 28 -26.56 11.08 5.95
CA SER A 28 -25.21 10.84 5.44
C SER A 28 -25.10 10.93 3.90
N GLY A 29 -25.95 11.69 3.20
CA GLY A 29 -25.92 11.87 1.72
C GLY A 29 -26.12 10.60 0.84
N LYS A 30 -26.43 9.46 1.46
CA LYS A 30 -26.40 8.12 0.87
C LYS A 30 -27.24 7.96 -0.38
N THR A 31 -28.49 8.41 -0.41
CA THR A 31 -29.36 8.20 -1.58
C THR A 31 -28.77 8.79 -2.84
N THR A 32 -28.15 9.97 -2.74
CA THR A 32 -27.49 10.64 -3.88
C THR A 32 -26.22 9.90 -4.29
N THR A 33 -25.40 9.47 -3.32
CA THR A 33 -24.18 8.67 -3.58
C THR A 33 -24.50 7.29 -4.15
N LEU A 34 -25.48 6.58 -3.59
CA LEU A 34 -25.92 5.26 -4.03
C LEU A 34 -26.56 5.32 -5.41
N ARG A 35 -27.39 6.33 -5.71
CA ARG A 35 -27.95 6.53 -7.05
C ARG A 35 -26.87 6.78 -8.11
N LYS A 36 -25.74 7.39 -7.76
CA LYS A 36 -24.58 7.52 -8.68
C LYS A 36 -23.87 6.19 -8.93
N LEU A 37 -23.94 5.25 -7.98
CA LEU A 37 -23.25 3.95 -8.02
C LEU A 37 -24.10 2.82 -8.63
N LEU A 38 -25.39 3.07 -8.85
CA LEU A 38 -26.36 2.06 -9.28
C LEU A 38 -26.76 2.27 -10.75
N THR A 39 -27.06 1.16 -11.42
CA THR A 39 -27.57 1.16 -12.80
C THR A 39 -29.08 1.38 -12.81
N GLU A 40 -29.64 1.75 -13.96
CA GLU A 40 -31.10 1.95 -14.12
C GLU A 40 -31.94 0.68 -13.82
N ASN A 41 -31.31 -0.50 -13.81
CA ASN A 41 -31.94 -1.79 -13.53
C ASN A 41 -31.94 -2.17 -12.04
N ASP A 42 -31.22 -1.44 -11.19
CA ASP A 42 -31.11 -1.73 -9.76
C ASP A 42 -32.25 -1.05 -8.97
N ILE A 43 -32.74 -1.72 -7.92
CA ILE A 43 -33.84 -1.22 -7.09
C ILE A 43 -33.28 -0.66 -5.79
N ILE A 44 -33.55 0.61 -5.49
CA ILE A 44 -33.27 1.21 -4.17
C ILE A 44 -34.54 1.17 -3.32
N ILE A 45 -34.43 0.59 -2.13
CA ILE A 45 -35.49 0.59 -1.12
C ILE A 45 -35.01 1.43 0.06
N GLU A 46 -35.62 2.59 0.25
CA GLU A 46 -35.41 3.40 1.44
C GLU A 46 -36.31 2.91 2.59
N LEU A 47 -35.69 2.54 3.71
CA LEU A 47 -36.42 2.15 4.92
C LEU A 47 -37.07 3.36 5.58
N PRO A 48 -38.27 3.20 6.17
CA PRO A 48 -38.96 4.30 6.83
C PRO A 48 -38.14 4.85 8.01
N LYS A 49 -38.22 6.17 8.19
CA LYS A 49 -37.54 6.90 9.27
C LYS A 49 -38.20 6.70 10.64
N GLU A 50 -39.51 6.53 10.65
CA GLU A 50 -40.39 6.37 11.80
C GLU A 50 -41.36 5.23 11.50
N ILE A 51 -41.79 4.52 12.55
CA ILE A 51 -42.72 3.39 12.46
C ILE A 51 -43.83 3.62 13.49
N ASN A 52 -45.08 3.63 13.04
CA ASN A 52 -46.20 4.02 13.88
C ASN A 52 -46.58 2.94 14.90
N ASN A 53 -46.49 1.67 14.51
CA ASN A 53 -46.87 0.52 15.32
C ASN A 53 -46.14 -0.77 14.86
N LEU A 54 -46.28 -1.84 15.65
CA LEU A 54 -45.69 -3.15 15.33
C LEU A 54 -46.22 -3.79 14.05
N GLY A 55 -47.47 -3.49 13.66
CA GLY A 55 -48.06 -3.97 12.40
C GLY A 55 -47.30 -3.45 11.19
N GLU A 56 -47.08 -2.13 11.12
CA GLU A 56 -46.32 -1.47 10.04
C GLU A 56 -44.88 -2.01 9.94
N PHE A 57 -44.23 -2.29 11.08
CA PHE A 57 -42.91 -2.94 11.10
C PHE A 57 -42.94 -4.34 10.48
N ASN A 58 -43.92 -5.15 10.85
CA ASN A 58 -44.05 -6.53 10.36
C ASN A 58 -44.37 -6.57 8.85
N ASP A 59 -45.22 -5.67 8.37
CA ASP A 59 -45.57 -5.55 6.95
C ASP A 59 -44.34 -5.20 6.09
N PHE A 60 -43.52 -4.24 6.53
CA PHE A 60 -42.28 -3.90 5.83
C PHE A 60 -41.25 -5.04 5.88
N LYS A 61 -41.17 -5.78 6.99
CA LYS A 61 -40.29 -6.94 7.12
C LYS A 61 -40.68 -8.04 6.14
N GLN A 62 -41.99 -8.28 5.98
CA GLN A 62 -42.50 -9.22 4.99
C GLN A 62 -42.17 -8.76 3.55
N LYS A 63 -42.40 -7.48 3.23
CA LYS A 63 -42.09 -6.89 1.92
C LYS A 63 -40.61 -7.03 1.54
N LEU A 64 -39.68 -6.78 2.46
CA LEU A 64 -38.24 -6.97 2.23
C LEU A 64 -37.88 -8.43 1.98
N SER A 65 -38.52 -9.37 2.71
CA SER A 65 -38.32 -10.81 2.52
C SER A 65 -38.89 -11.34 1.21
N GLU A 66 -39.89 -10.68 0.64
CA GLU A 66 -40.44 -11.03 -0.67
C GLU A 66 -39.56 -10.50 -1.79
N LEU A 67 -39.08 -9.26 -1.67
CA LEU A 67 -38.18 -8.63 -2.63
C LEU A 67 -36.81 -9.32 -2.71
N SER A 68 -36.29 -9.85 -1.60
CA SER A 68 -35.03 -10.61 -1.60
C SER A 68 -35.07 -11.96 -2.35
N LYS A 69 -36.24 -12.39 -2.82
CA LYS A 69 -36.42 -13.59 -3.65
C LYS A 69 -36.29 -13.31 -5.15
N ASP A 70 -36.28 -12.04 -5.56
CA ASP A 70 -36.06 -11.63 -6.94
C ASP A 70 -34.57 -11.75 -7.28
N LYS A 71 -34.22 -12.60 -8.25
CA LYS A 71 -32.83 -12.88 -8.66
C LYS A 71 -32.39 -12.09 -9.90
N ASP A 72 -33.32 -11.40 -10.56
CA ASP A 72 -33.06 -10.75 -11.84
C ASP A 72 -32.63 -9.28 -11.69
N ARG A 73 -32.65 -8.76 -10.45
CA ARG A 73 -32.32 -7.36 -10.14
C ARG A 73 -31.52 -7.27 -8.86
N LYS A 74 -30.55 -6.34 -8.84
CA LYS A 74 -29.84 -6.03 -7.60
C LYS A 74 -30.65 -5.03 -6.79
N ILE A 75 -30.79 -5.32 -5.51
CA ILE A 75 -31.59 -4.55 -4.57
C ILE A 75 -30.67 -3.93 -3.54
N VAL A 76 -30.76 -2.61 -3.41
CA VAL A 76 -30.06 -1.85 -2.37
C VAL A 76 -31.07 -1.38 -1.35
N VAL A 77 -30.95 -1.89 -0.13
CA VAL A 77 -31.77 -1.40 0.99
C VAL A 77 -30.96 -0.34 1.72
N GLU A 78 -31.43 0.89 1.63
CA GLU A 78 -30.87 2.03 2.34
C GLU A 78 -31.66 2.26 3.63
N GLY A 79 -30.97 2.38 4.77
CA GLY A 79 -31.64 2.77 5.99
C GLY A 79 -30.69 3.24 7.08
N ARG A 80 -31.28 3.77 8.15
CA ARG A 80 -30.51 4.10 9.35
C ARG A 80 -30.03 2.81 10.01
N ASN A 81 -28.82 2.80 10.56
CA ASN A 81 -28.16 1.55 11.01
C ASN A 81 -29.03 0.72 11.99
N TYR A 82 -29.59 1.36 13.02
CA TYR A 82 -30.50 0.72 13.97
C TYR A 82 -31.75 0.12 13.31
N ILE A 83 -32.33 0.85 12.35
CA ILE A 83 -33.54 0.42 11.64
C ILE A 83 -33.23 -0.79 10.76
N VAL A 84 -32.11 -0.75 10.03
CA VAL A 84 -31.62 -1.89 9.24
C VAL A 84 -31.42 -3.12 10.12
N GLU A 85 -30.76 -2.97 11.27
CA GLU A 85 -30.52 -4.08 12.21
C GLU A 85 -31.81 -4.65 12.83
N LEU A 86 -32.81 -3.80 13.11
CA LEU A 86 -34.15 -4.24 13.52
C LEU A 86 -34.80 -5.10 12.44
N PHE A 87 -34.81 -4.64 11.17
CA PHE A 87 -35.41 -5.39 10.06
C PHE A 87 -34.70 -6.73 9.80
N LEU A 88 -33.38 -6.77 9.99
CA LEU A 88 -32.59 -8.00 9.91
C LEU A 88 -32.80 -8.95 11.10
N GLY A 89 -33.55 -8.54 12.13
CA GLY A 89 -33.74 -9.32 13.35
C GLY A 89 -32.48 -9.43 14.20
N LYS A 90 -31.45 -8.62 13.94
CA LYS A 90 -30.23 -8.56 14.74
C LYS A 90 -30.46 -7.85 16.07
N VAL A 91 -31.41 -6.91 16.08
CA VAL A 91 -31.87 -6.23 17.28
C VAL A 91 -33.35 -6.53 17.49
N THR A 92 -33.72 -6.83 18.73
CA THR A 92 -35.10 -7.07 19.16
C THR A 92 -35.63 -5.85 19.91
N LEU A 93 -36.86 -5.44 19.59
CA LEU A 93 -37.56 -4.39 20.31
C LEU A 93 -37.76 -4.78 21.79
N LYS A 94 -37.68 -3.79 22.68
CA LYS A 94 -37.86 -3.96 24.13
C LYS A 94 -38.77 -2.86 24.68
N GLU A 95 -39.28 -3.10 25.88
CA GLU A 95 -39.84 -2.01 26.68
C GLU A 95 -38.74 -1.00 27.03
N PRO A 96 -39.05 0.32 27.06
CA PRO A 96 -38.03 1.33 27.35
C PRO A 96 -37.47 1.12 28.76
N SER A 97 -36.15 0.90 28.85
CA SER A 97 -35.45 0.69 30.12
C SER A 97 -33.99 1.11 30.04
N LEU A 98 -33.53 1.80 31.08
CA LEU A 98 -32.13 2.16 31.30
C LEU A 98 -31.34 1.11 32.11
N ARG A 99 -31.92 -0.05 32.41
CA ARG A 99 -31.23 -1.15 33.12
C ARG A 99 -30.06 -1.76 32.34
N ASN A 100 -29.95 -1.51 31.03
CA ASN A 100 -28.79 -1.88 30.21
C ASN A 100 -28.81 -1.17 28.83
N PRO A 101 -28.49 0.14 28.75
CA PRO A 101 -28.58 0.92 27.52
C PRO A 101 -27.43 0.65 26.54
N HIS A 102 -26.49 -0.22 26.89
CA HIS A 102 -25.32 -0.52 26.07
C HIS A 102 -25.63 -1.58 25.01
N VAL A 103 -26.40 -1.17 24.00
CA VAL A 103 -26.47 -1.87 22.73
C VAL A 103 -25.31 -1.38 21.89
N ASN A 104 -24.26 -2.20 21.76
CA ASN A 104 -23.35 -2.02 20.64
C ASN A 104 -24.14 -2.38 19.39
N ILE A 105 -24.52 -1.37 18.62
CA ILE A 105 -25.02 -1.55 17.26
C ILE A 105 -23.84 -2.08 16.44
N GLU A 106 -23.93 -3.33 16.02
CA GLU A 106 -22.89 -4.06 15.31
C GLU A 106 -23.28 -4.14 13.83
N GLY A 107 -22.90 -3.10 13.11
CA GLY A 107 -23.29 -2.91 11.72
C GLY A 107 -22.15 -2.37 10.89
N ASN A 108 -22.34 -2.35 9.58
CA ASN A 108 -21.45 -1.57 8.73
C ASN A 108 -22.05 -0.17 8.54
N ALA A 109 -21.26 0.90 8.54
CA ALA A 109 -21.79 2.25 8.28
C ALA A 109 -20.91 2.99 7.28
N LEU A 110 -21.55 3.75 6.37
CA LEU A 110 -20.87 4.79 5.61
C LEU A 110 -20.52 5.94 6.56
N THR A 111 -19.25 6.28 6.65
CA THR A 111 -18.72 7.38 7.48
C THR A 111 -18.00 8.39 6.60
N PHE A 112 -18.08 9.66 6.97
CA PHE A 112 -17.34 10.78 6.38
C PHE A 112 -16.37 11.32 7.42
N HIS A 113 -15.12 11.46 7.04
CA HIS A 113 -14.05 12.01 7.88
C HIS A 113 -13.73 13.44 7.45
N THR A 114 -12.87 14.13 8.21
CA THR A 114 -12.50 15.52 7.91
C THR A 114 -12.03 15.67 6.45
N GLN A 115 -11.41 14.63 5.91
CA GLN A 115 -10.91 14.53 4.54
C GLN A 115 -11.98 14.75 3.47
N ASP A 116 -13.15 14.15 3.66
CA ASP A 116 -14.22 14.08 2.66
C ASP A 116 -14.97 15.42 2.52
N ILE A 117 -14.78 16.34 3.48
CA ILE A 117 -15.53 17.60 3.59
C ILE A 117 -14.64 18.85 3.55
N LEU A 118 -13.32 18.67 3.66
CA LEU A 118 -12.34 19.76 3.63
C LEU A 118 -12.30 20.50 2.29
N GLU A 119 -12.52 19.80 1.17
CA GLU A 119 -12.56 20.42 -0.16
C GLU A 119 -13.81 21.29 -0.36
N GLU A 120 -14.85 21.11 0.45
CA GLU A 120 -16.13 21.81 0.33
C GLU A 120 -16.24 23.09 1.19
N VAL A 121 -15.25 23.38 2.04
CA VAL A 121 -15.32 24.46 3.05
C VAL A 121 -13.96 25.19 3.18
N ASN A 122 -13.91 26.48 2.84
CA ASN A 122 -12.72 27.34 3.01
C ASN A 122 -12.97 28.46 4.05
N GLY A 123 -12.00 28.73 4.94
CA GLY A 123 -11.98 29.92 5.81
C GLY A 123 -11.57 29.68 7.26
N GLU A 124 -11.33 30.77 8.01
CA GLU A 124 -10.93 30.77 9.44
C GLU A 124 -11.97 30.12 10.39
N GLU A 125 -13.23 30.00 9.96
CA GLU A 125 -14.35 29.47 10.77
C GLU A 125 -14.70 28.00 10.47
N LEU A 126 -13.86 27.31 9.69
CA LEU A 126 -13.99 25.89 9.32
C LEU A 126 -14.24 25.00 10.53
N THR A 127 -13.51 25.22 11.62
CA THR A 127 -13.63 24.42 12.85
C THR A 127 -15.05 24.42 13.43
N LYS A 128 -15.75 25.57 13.44
CA LYS A 128 -17.11 25.65 13.99
C LYS A 128 -18.12 24.90 13.15
N ILE A 129 -17.95 24.94 11.82
CA ILE A 129 -18.78 24.19 10.86
C ILE A 129 -18.58 22.69 11.05
N LEU A 130 -17.33 22.26 11.19
CA LEU A 130 -16.96 20.88 11.46
C LEU A 130 -17.51 20.43 12.82
N GLU A 131 -17.39 21.26 13.85
CA GLU A 131 -17.89 20.93 15.19
C GLU A 131 -19.41 20.80 15.22
N TYR A 132 -20.14 21.68 14.52
CA TYR A 132 -21.60 21.57 14.39
C TYR A 132 -22.05 20.28 13.68
N SER A 133 -21.20 19.69 12.83
CA SER A 133 -21.59 18.57 11.95
C SER A 133 -21.04 17.21 12.36
N LEU A 134 -20.09 17.17 13.30
CA LEU A 134 -19.44 15.96 13.77
C LEU A 134 -20.28 15.20 14.81
N ILE A 135 -20.48 13.91 14.59
CA ILE A 135 -21.05 12.97 15.55
C ILE A 135 -19.99 11.94 15.92
N THR A 136 -19.79 11.77 17.22
CA THR A 136 -18.79 10.85 17.77
C THR A 136 -19.44 9.89 18.74
N MET A 137 -19.17 8.60 18.55
CA MET A 137 -19.59 7.49 19.40
C MET A 137 -18.35 6.67 19.81
N PRO A 138 -18.45 5.82 20.85
CA PRO A 138 -17.31 5.01 21.31
C PRO A 138 -16.68 4.06 20.27
N ASN A 139 -17.34 3.88 19.13
CA ASN A 139 -16.97 2.92 18.09
C ASN A 139 -16.83 3.55 16.69
N TYR A 140 -17.13 4.83 16.50
CA TYR A 140 -16.90 5.56 15.25
C TYR A 140 -17.05 7.09 15.45
N SER A 141 -16.46 7.86 14.54
CA SER A 141 -16.69 9.29 14.35
C SER A 141 -17.10 9.53 12.90
N THR A 142 -17.99 10.49 12.65
CA THR A 142 -18.37 10.88 11.29
C THR A 142 -19.00 12.26 11.24
N TYR A 143 -18.74 12.98 10.16
CA TYR A 143 -19.46 14.19 9.82
C TYR A 143 -20.77 13.88 9.10
N ILE A 144 -21.78 14.73 9.29
CA ILE A 144 -23.08 14.64 8.60
C ILE A 144 -23.16 15.76 7.54
N PRO A 145 -23.14 15.45 6.23
CA PRO A 145 -23.12 16.46 5.16
C PRO A 145 -24.23 17.51 5.28
N LYS A 146 -25.47 17.09 5.60
CA LYS A 146 -26.57 18.05 5.78
C LYS A 146 -26.31 19.04 6.93
N LEU A 147 -25.67 18.61 8.01
CA LEU A 147 -25.30 19.51 9.10
C LEU A 147 -24.15 20.44 8.71
N VAL A 148 -23.26 20.02 7.80
CA VAL A 148 -22.22 20.91 7.22
C VAL A 148 -22.89 22.07 6.48
N ASP A 149 -23.89 21.79 5.66
CA ASP A 149 -24.64 22.82 4.92
C ASP A 149 -25.44 23.73 5.86
N GLU A 150 -26.14 23.16 6.85
CA GLU A 150 -26.86 23.93 7.87
C GLU A 150 -25.90 24.86 8.64
N ALA A 151 -24.72 24.37 9.02
CA ALA A 151 -23.72 25.19 9.70
C ALA A 151 -23.20 26.33 8.83
N LYS A 152 -22.93 26.08 7.53
CA LYS A 152 -22.56 27.12 6.56
C LYS A 152 -23.63 28.22 6.49
N GLU A 153 -24.90 27.85 6.49
CA GLU A 153 -26.00 28.83 6.49
C GLU A 153 -26.11 29.62 7.80
N LEU A 154 -26.00 28.93 8.95
CA LEU A 154 -26.04 29.57 10.26
C LEU A 154 -24.87 30.54 10.43
N TYR A 155 -23.70 30.18 9.93
CA TYR A 155 -22.53 31.04 9.88
C TYR A 155 -22.78 32.30 9.04
N LYS A 156 -23.28 32.14 7.80
CA LYS A 156 -23.66 33.29 6.94
C LYS A 156 -24.67 34.22 7.59
N LYS A 157 -25.53 33.70 8.47
CA LYS A 157 -26.55 34.45 9.22
C LYS A 157 -26.04 35.02 10.56
N GLY A 158 -24.78 34.78 10.94
CA GLY A 158 -24.20 35.24 12.21
C GLY A 158 -24.79 34.55 13.45
N LYS A 159 -25.39 33.37 13.31
CA LYS A 159 -26.09 32.64 14.39
C LYS A 159 -25.38 31.37 14.87
N LEU A 160 -24.30 30.95 14.20
CA LEU A 160 -23.62 29.71 14.53
C LEU A 160 -23.07 29.72 15.96
N ASP A 161 -22.46 30.83 16.40
CA ASP A 161 -21.89 30.98 17.74
C ASP A 161 -22.93 30.90 18.87
N GLU A 162 -24.17 31.30 18.61
CA GLU A 162 -25.26 31.21 19.58
C GLU A 162 -25.72 29.74 19.75
N ILE A 163 -25.73 28.98 18.66
CA ILE A 163 -26.31 27.62 18.61
C ILE A 163 -25.28 26.55 19.00
N LEU A 164 -24.00 26.78 18.75
CA LEU A 164 -22.95 25.78 18.95
C LEU A 164 -22.88 25.24 20.40
N PRO A 165 -22.96 26.08 21.47
CA PRO A 165 -23.01 25.58 22.85
C PRO A 165 -24.16 24.60 23.10
N ILE A 166 -25.32 24.87 22.51
CA ILE A 166 -26.52 24.04 22.63
C ILE A 166 -26.28 22.68 21.97
N VAL A 167 -25.75 22.70 20.74
CA VAL A 167 -25.43 21.47 19.99
C VAL A 167 -24.42 20.60 20.73
N VAL A 168 -23.32 21.20 21.23
CA VAL A 168 -22.29 20.48 21.99
C VAL A 168 -22.88 19.80 23.23
N LYS A 169 -23.82 20.46 23.93
CA LYS A 169 -24.51 19.85 25.07
C LYS A 169 -25.36 18.64 24.67
N PHE A 170 -26.12 18.74 23.58
CA PHE A 170 -26.92 17.61 23.09
C PHE A 170 -26.10 16.45 22.49
N LYS A 171 -24.84 16.69 22.06
CA LYS A 171 -23.92 15.61 21.64
C LYS A 171 -23.62 14.59 22.75
N GLU A 172 -23.83 14.94 24.02
CA GLU A 172 -23.68 14.00 25.12
C GLU A 172 -24.58 12.77 24.98
N VAL A 173 -25.77 12.90 24.38
CA VAL A 173 -26.68 11.76 24.13
C VAL A 173 -26.03 10.71 23.20
N TYR A 174 -25.13 11.14 22.32
CA TYR A 174 -24.34 10.27 21.44
C TYR A 174 -23.08 9.75 22.12
N SER A 175 -22.44 10.60 22.92
CA SER A 175 -21.18 10.28 23.57
C SER A 175 -21.39 9.32 24.73
N ARG A 176 -22.29 9.61 25.65
CA ARG A 176 -22.51 8.86 26.89
C ARG A 176 -24.00 8.73 27.15
N PHE A 177 -24.48 7.49 27.26
CA PHE A 177 -25.86 7.26 27.67
C PHE A 177 -25.97 7.06 29.18
N PRO A 178 -26.94 7.66 29.87
CA PRO A 178 -27.04 7.53 31.32
C PRO A 178 -27.34 6.09 31.77
N SER A 179 -26.73 5.67 32.88
CA SER A 179 -26.97 4.39 33.53
C SER A 179 -27.70 4.60 34.86
N ARG A 180 -29.02 4.38 34.88
CA ARG A 180 -29.85 4.34 36.10
C ARG A 180 -30.96 3.31 35.90
N GLU A 181 -31.51 2.78 36.99
CA GLU A 181 -32.70 1.93 36.92
C GLU A 181 -33.95 2.80 36.74
N ILE A 182 -34.29 3.08 35.47
CA ILE A 182 -35.50 3.81 35.08
C ILE A 182 -36.15 3.03 33.94
N ASP A 183 -37.45 2.81 34.04
CA ASP A 183 -38.26 2.06 33.08
C ASP A 183 -39.42 2.93 32.56
N GLY A 184 -40.04 2.55 31.45
CA GLY A 184 -41.21 3.24 30.89
C GLY A 184 -40.89 4.58 30.19
N GLU A 185 -41.86 5.49 30.07
CA GLU A 185 -41.67 6.77 29.39
C GLU A 185 -40.57 7.63 30.03
N ASP A 186 -40.36 7.52 31.35
CA ASP A 186 -39.29 8.21 32.06
C ASP A 186 -37.91 7.80 31.54
N ALA A 187 -37.73 6.54 31.10
CA ALA A 187 -36.48 6.07 30.50
C ALA A 187 -36.17 6.75 29.17
N ILE A 188 -37.20 7.22 28.45
CA ILE A 188 -37.09 7.96 27.18
C ILE A 188 -36.74 9.42 27.43
N LEU A 189 -37.32 10.03 28.47
CA LEU A 189 -37.11 11.45 28.79
C LEU A 189 -35.79 11.70 29.52
N TYR A 190 -35.38 10.77 30.38
CA TYR A 190 -34.22 10.92 31.25
C TYR A 190 -32.91 11.31 30.54
N PRO A 191 -32.55 10.75 29.36
CA PRO A 191 -31.35 11.16 28.64
C PRO A 191 -31.28 12.67 28.35
N LEU A 192 -32.40 13.31 28.00
CA LEU A 192 -32.44 14.75 27.73
C LEU A 192 -32.50 15.58 29.00
N LEU A 193 -33.31 15.15 29.96
CA LEU A 193 -33.47 15.83 31.24
C LEU A 193 -32.17 15.85 32.04
N SER A 194 -31.34 14.81 31.92
CA SER A 194 -30.06 14.73 32.61
C SER A 194 -29.00 15.73 32.11
N LEU A 195 -29.19 16.35 30.95
CA LEU A 195 -28.23 17.29 30.37
C LEU A 195 -28.31 18.68 31.01
N PHE A 196 -29.47 19.06 31.53
CA PHE A 196 -29.73 20.41 32.02
C PHE A 196 -30.13 20.39 33.50
N PRO A 197 -29.89 21.47 34.26
CA PRO A 197 -30.30 21.55 35.66
C PRO A 197 -31.83 21.50 35.87
N SER A 198 -32.61 21.86 34.85
CA SER A 198 -34.07 21.90 34.91
C SER A 198 -34.72 21.55 33.56
N PRO A 199 -35.93 20.95 33.55
CA PRO A 199 -36.68 20.67 32.32
C PRO A 199 -36.98 21.91 31.47
N GLU A 200 -37.21 23.06 32.10
CA GLU A 200 -37.54 24.32 31.42
C GLU A 200 -36.34 24.84 30.59
N GLU A 201 -35.12 24.75 31.14
CA GLU A 201 -33.88 25.10 30.42
C GLU A 201 -33.61 24.12 29.28
N MET A 202 -33.90 22.83 29.48
CA MET A 202 -33.83 21.84 28.41
C MET A 202 -34.80 22.19 27.26
N LYS A 203 -36.03 22.61 27.57
CA LYS A 203 -37.02 23.04 26.56
C LYS A 203 -36.53 24.28 25.79
N GLY A 204 -35.99 25.29 26.46
CA GLY A 204 -35.46 26.48 25.78
C GLY A 204 -34.31 26.13 24.83
N ALA A 205 -33.37 25.28 25.27
CA ALA A 205 -32.30 24.76 24.42
C ALA A 205 -32.83 23.93 23.23
N TRP A 206 -33.81 23.06 23.49
CA TRP A 206 -34.43 22.19 22.50
C TRP A 206 -35.09 22.98 21.37
N LEU A 207 -35.78 24.07 21.68
CA LEU A 207 -36.49 24.88 20.68
C LEU A 207 -35.54 25.52 19.66
N LYS A 208 -34.30 25.86 20.08
CA LYS A 208 -33.26 26.44 19.22
C LYS A 208 -32.56 25.44 18.29
N LEU A 209 -32.69 24.13 18.52
CA LEU A 209 -32.10 23.11 17.64
C LEU A 209 -32.78 23.06 16.26
N SER A 210 -31.99 22.78 15.23
CA SER A 210 -32.52 22.47 13.90
C SER A 210 -33.35 21.17 13.93
N ASN A 211 -34.28 21.02 12.99
CA ASN A 211 -35.06 19.79 12.85
C ASN A 211 -34.16 18.57 12.60
N THR A 212 -33.03 18.76 11.92
CA THR A 212 -32.05 17.71 11.66
C THR A 212 -31.39 17.23 12.96
N TRP A 213 -30.98 18.14 13.85
CA TRP A 213 -30.47 17.77 15.17
C TRP A 213 -31.51 17.08 16.05
N LYS A 214 -32.77 17.56 16.05
CA LYS A 214 -33.87 16.90 16.77
C LYS A 214 -34.09 15.45 16.28
N GLU A 215 -34.12 15.25 14.96
CA GLU A 215 -34.25 13.92 14.34
C GLU A 215 -33.11 12.98 14.72
N LEU A 216 -31.87 13.48 14.76
CA LEU A 216 -30.71 12.74 15.23
C LEU A 216 -30.86 12.33 16.70
N ILE A 217 -31.25 13.25 17.58
CA ILE A 217 -31.40 12.95 19.01
C ILE A 217 -32.48 11.87 19.24
N PHE A 218 -33.62 11.98 18.56
CA PHE A 218 -34.67 10.96 18.61
C PHE A 218 -34.15 9.59 18.18
N TYR A 219 -33.49 9.53 17.02
CA TYR A 219 -32.89 8.29 16.54
C TYR A 219 -31.91 7.67 17.54
N ARG A 220 -31.10 8.50 18.22
CA ARG A 220 -30.15 8.02 19.21
C ARG A 220 -30.83 7.44 20.45
N ILE A 221 -31.91 8.05 20.94
CA ILE A 221 -32.68 7.56 22.09
C ILE A 221 -33.40 6.26 21.72
N ASP A 222 -34.09 6.24 20.58
CA ASP A 222 -34.79 5.05 20.10
C ASP A 222 -33.85 3.84 20.00
N SER A 223 -32.67 4.08 19.41
CA SER A 223 -31.66 3.05 19.21
C SER A 223 -30.99 2.57 20.51
N ALA A 224 -30.77 3.46 21.48
CA ALA A 224 -30.22 3.10 22.79
C ALA A 224 -31.17 2.21 23.60
N LEU A 225 -32.46 2.54 23.56
CA LEU A 225 -33.50 1.87 24.36
C LEU A 225 -34.11 0.64 23.66
N ARG A 226 -33.74 0.40 22.40
CA ARG A 226 -34.33 -0.65 21.53
C ARG A 226 -35.85 -0.51 21.38
N ILE A 227 -36.35 0.71 21.24
CA ILE A 227 -37.77 0.98 21.08
C ILE A 227 -38.13 1.23 19.61
N LEU A 228 -39.41 1.33 19.29
CA LEU A 228 -39.85 1.57 17.91
C LEU A 228 -39.31 2.92 17.39
N PRO A 229 -38.73 2.98 16.17
CA PRO A 229 -38.29 4.25 15.59
C PRO A 229 -39.43 5.27 15.56
N GLY A 230 -39.23 6.45 16.15
CA GLY A 230 -40.23 7.51 16.28
C GLY A 230 -41.01 7.49 17.60
N GLN A 231 -40.82 6.49 18.47
CA GLN A 231 -41.45 6.44 19.78
C GLN A 231 -40.91 7.56 20.70
N SER A 232 -39.61 7.84 20.68
CA SER A 232 -39.05 8.93 21.48
C SER A 232 -39.64 10.28 21.08
N LYS A 233 -39.86 10.52 19.78
CA LYS A 233 -40.45 11.75 19.27
C LYS A 233 -41.84 11.99 19.85
N LYS A 234 -42.71 10.96 19.86
CA LYS A 234 -44.06 11.04 20.43
C LYS A 234 -44.02 11.43 21.91
N VAL A 235 -43.23 10.70 22.71
CA VAL A 235 -43.14 10.90 24.17
C VAL A 235 -42.53 12.25 24.51
N ILE A 236 -41.41 12.62 23.88
CA ILE A 236 -40.71 13.90 24.14
C ILE A 236 -41.57 15.08 23.70
N SER A 237 -42.22 15.03 22.53
CA SER A 237 -43.12 16.11 22.08
C SER A 237 -44.27 16.33 23.06
N ASN A 238 -44.95 15.27 23.49
CA ASN A 238 -46.04 15.35 24.46
C ASN A 238 -45.59 15.90 25.82
N PHE A 239 -44.35 15.61 26.23
CA PHE A 239 -43.77 16.13 27.45
C PHE A 239 -43.44 17.63 27.35
N LEU A 240 -42.82 18.05 26.23
CA LEU A 240 -42.44 19.45 25.99
C LEU A 240 -43.65 20.40 25.93
N GLU A 241 -44.83 19.92 25.52
CA GLU A 241 -46.08 20.70 25.53
C GLU A 241 -46.53 21.10 26.94
N LYS A 242 -46.11 20.34 27.97
CA LYS A 242 -46.56 20.50 29.36
C LYS A 242 -45.66 21.38 30.23
N ILE A 243 -44.56 21.90 29.68
CA ILE A 243 -43.48 22.56 30.43
C ILE A 243 -43.27 23.97 29.89
N GLU A 244 -42.93 24.93 30.74
CA GLU A 244 -42.61 26.30 30.31
C GLU A 244 -41.20 26.39 29.72
N GLU A 245 -40.97 27.32 28.80
CA GLU A 245 -39.63 27.54 28.24
C GLU A 245 -38.81 28.49 29.10
N LYS A 246 -37.52 28.16 29.29
CA LYS A 246 -36.56 29.03 29.96
C LYS A 246 -35.25 29.03 29.20
N GLU A 247 -34.63 30.20 29.08
CA GLU A 247 -33.36 30.35 28.38
C GLU A 247 -32.24 29.55 29.08
N PRO A 248 -31.52 28.66 28.36
CA PRO A 248 -30.50 27.81 28.97
C PRO A 248 -29.25 28.61 29.34
N LYS A 249 -28.66 28.31 30.49
CA LYS A 249 -27.37 28.88 30.90
C LYS A 249 -26.23 27.96 30.46
N LEU A 250 -25.67 28.24 29.28
CA LEU A 250 -24.54 27.50 28.72
C LEU A 250 -23.31 28.40 28.58
N GLU A 251 -22.13 27.83 28.77
CA GLU A 251 -20.88 28.51 28.48
C GLU A 251 -20.73 28.75 26.97
N LYS A 252 -20.14 29.89 26.60
CA LYS A 252 -19.85 30.16 25.19
C LYS A 252 -18.84 29.14 24.68
N TRP A 253 -19.08 28.64 23.47
CA TRP A 253 -18.11 27.83 22.76
C TRP A 253 -16.98 28.75 22.28
N ASN A 254 -15.80 28.63 22.89
CA ASN A 254 -14.64 29.48 22.60
C ASN A 254 -13.36 28.65 22.42
N TYR A 255 -13.49 27.54 21.70
CA TYR A 255 -12.40 26.60 21.51
C TYR A 255 -11.69 26.85 20.19
N THR A 256 -10.37 26.88 20.26
CA THR A 256 -9.48 27.07 19.10
C THR A 256 -8.91 25.72 18.67
N TYR A 257 -9.74 24.88 18.05
CA TYR A 257 -9.20 23.69 17.38
C TYR A 257 -8.57 24.08 16.06
N THR A 258 -7.45 23.43 15.76
CA THR A 258 -7.08 23.19 14.38
C THR A 258 -8.07 22.14 13.83
N PRO A 259 -8.76 22.40 12.70
CA PRO A 259 -9.73 21.47 12.08
C PRO A 259 -9.29 20.00 12.05
N GLU A 260 -7.99 19.80 11.92
CA GLU A 260 -7.25 18.54 11.82
C GLU A 260 -7.31 17.69 13.09
N PHE A 261 -7.41 18.33 14.25
CA PHE A 261 -7.42 17.65 15.55
C PHE A 261 -8.82 17.43 16.10
N LEU A 262 -9.82 18.07 15.51
CA LEU A 262 -11.18 18.07 16.04
C LEU A 262 -11.73 16.65 16.20
N GLU A 263 -11.67 15.84 15.13
CA GLU A 263 -12.19 14.47 15.15
C GLU A 263 -11.51 13.60 16.21
N ALA A 264 -10.18 13.69 16.33
CA ALA A 264 -9.41 12.95 17.33
C ALA A 264 -9.70 13.42 18.76
N ALA A 265 -9.76 14.73 18.99
CA ALA A 265 -10.06 15.31 20.30
C ALA A 265 -11.47 14.93 20.78
N GLU A 266 -12.44 14.99 19.88
CA GLU A 266 -13.82 14.56 20.09
C GLU A 266 -13.93 13.07 20.42
N TYR A 267 -13.18 12.23 19.70
CA TYR A 267 -13.13 10.80 19.95
C TYR A 267 -12.53 10.49 21.33
N ILE A 268 -11.39 11.08 21.67
CA ILE A 268 -10.76 10.91 23.00
C ILE A 268 -11.73 11.36 24.10
N ALA A 269 -12.34 12.55 23.98
CA ALA A 269 -13.30 13.06 24.95
C ALA A 269 -14.49 12.09 25.12
N THR A 270 -15.01 11.56 24.01
CA THR A 270 -16.10 10.58 24.00
C THR A 270 -15.69 9.30 24.73
N MET A 271 -14.50 8.77 24.49
CA MET A 271 -14.01 7.57 25.16
C MET A 271 -13.85 7.78 26.67
N LEU A 272 -13.32 8.94 27.08
CA LEU A 272 -13.15 9.31 28.48
C LEU A 272 -14.50 9.49 29.21
N LEU A 273 -15.52 10.10 28.55
CA LEU A 273 -16.89 10.18 29.07
C LEU A 273 -17.53 8.80 29.31
N ASN A 274 -17.06 7.76 28.61
CA ASN A 274 -17.49 6.37 28.80
C ASN A 274 -16.60 5.59 29.77
N ASN A 275 -15.80 6.29 30.58
CA ASN A 275 -14.94 5.68 31.59
C ASN A 275 -13.97 4.66 30.97
N LYS A 276 -13.48 4.92 29.75
CA LYS A 276 -12.47 4.11 29.07
C LYS A 276 -11.10 4.75 29.18
N ASN A 277 -10.07 3.93 29.33
CA ASN A 277 -8.69 4.39 29.18
C ASN A 277 -8.43 4.66 27.70
N VAL A 278 -7.63 5.68 27.41
CA VAL A 278 -7.27 6.08 26.05
C VAL A 278 -5.77 6.27 25.97
N VAL A 279 -5.15 5.76 24.90
CA VAL A 279 -3.75 6.04 24.56
C VAL A 279 -3.70 6.89 23.30
N LEU A 280 -3.08 8.05 23.40
CA LEU A 280 -2.70 8.90 22.28
C LEU A 280 -1.19 8.72 22.03
N ARG A 281 -0.82 8.10 20.91
CA ARG A 281 0.59 7.86 20.55
C ARG A 281 0.99 8.44 19.19
N GLY A 282 2.28 8.35 18.87
CA GLY A 282 2.92 8.87 17.67
C GLY A 282 4.27 9.53 17.97
N ALA A 283 5.04 9.85 16.93
CA ALA A 283 6.38 10.43 17.04
C ALA A 283 6.43 11.74 17.87
N ILE A 284 7.63 12.15 18.32
CA ILE A 284 7.77 13.41 19.06
C ILE A 284 7.23 14.61 18.27
N LYS A 285 6.67 15.58 19.00
CA LYS A 285 6.12 16.83 18.45
C LYS A 285 5.00 16.68 17.40
N THR A 286 4.34 15.53 17.28
CA THR A 286 3.15 15.32 16.40
C THR A 286 1.84 15.94 16.94
N GLY A 287 1.88 17.10 17.60
CA GLY A 287 0.67 17.79 18.08
C GLY A 287 -0.14 17.09 19.19
N LYS A 288 0.39 16.00 19.78
CA LYS A 288 -0.31 15.23 20.83
C LYS A 288 -0.78 16.09 22.01
N THR A 289 0.05 17.03 22.47
CA THR A 289 -0.31 17.97 23.55
C THR A 289 -1.48 18.90 23.16
N THR A 290 -1.56 19.31 21.89
CA THR A 290 -2.70 20.10 21.41
C THR A 290 -3.95 19.24 21.39
N ILE A 291 -3.88 18.04 20.81
CA ILE A 291 -5.00 17.09 20.77
C ILE A 291 -5.49 16.76 22.19
N SER A 292 -4.58 16.54 23.15
CA SER A 292 -4.95 16.20 24.52
C SER A 292 -5.63 17.34 25.25
N ASN A 293 -5.08 18.55 25.17
CA ASN A 293 -5.68 19.75 25.76
C ASN A 293 -7.08 20.01 25.21
N GLU A 294 -7.24 19.89 23.89
CA GLU A 294 -8.52 20.05 23.22
C GLU A 294 -9.52 18.93 23.58
N ALA A 295 -9.06 17.69 23.76
CA ALA A 295 -9.90 16.59 24.24
C ALA A 295 -10.38 16.81 25.68
N ILE A 296 -9.51 17.30 26.56
CA ILE A 296 -9.84 17.61 27.96
C ILE A 296 -10.84 18.76 28.03
N LYS A 297 -10.59 19.83 27.28
CA LYS A 297 -11.51 20.96 27.12
C LYS A 297 -12.90 20.49 26.67
N ASN A 298 -12.94 19.63 25.64
CA ASN A 298 -14.18 19.03 25.16
C ASN A 298 -14.91 18.21 26.22
N LEU A 299 -14.18 17.36 26.94
CA LEU A 299 -14.72 16.57 28.04
C LEU A 299 -15.37 17.46 29.11
N LEU A 300 -14.67 18.48 29.59
CA LEU A 300 -15.13 19.36 30.67
C LEU A 300 -16.29 20.25 30.24
N SER A 301 -16.35 20.64 28.96
CA SER A 301 -17.48 21.40 28.39
C SER A 301 -18.80 20.63 28.43
N ARG A 302 -18.71 19.30 28.36
CA ARG A 302 -19.85 18.38 28.37
C ARG A 302 -20.23 18.04 29.80
N ASP A 303 -19.31 17.48 30.57
CA ASP A 303 -19.55 17.13 31.98
C ASP A 303 -18.47 17.75 32.89
N ASN A 304 -18.80 18.92 33.45
CA ASN A 304 -17.91 19.67 34.34
C ASN A 304 -17.71 19.01 35.72
N SER A 305 -18.36 17.87 35.99
CA SER A 305 -18.13 17.11 37.22
C SER A 305 -16.93 16.16 37.12
N TYR A 306 -16.33 16.00 35.93
CA TYR A 306 -15.02 15.37 35.81
C TYR A 306 -13.94 16.31 36.37
N SER A 307 -12.99 15.74 37.11
CA SER A 307 -11.77 16.46 37.47
C SER A 307 -10.55 15.79 36.87
N ILE A 308 -9.70 16.60 36.24
CA ILE A 308 -8.40 16.19 35.73
C ILE A 308 -7.41 16.21 36.89
N VAL A 309 -6.70 15.11 37.10
CA VAL A 309 -5.70 15.00 38.17
C VAL A 309 -4.36 14.58 37.59
N LEU A 310 -3.29 15.13 38.16
CA LEU A 310 -1.95 14.68 37.86
C LEU A 310 -1.72 13.28 38.46
N PRO A 311 -0.83 12.47 37.88
CA PRO A 311 -0.53 11.15 38.38
C PRO A 311 -0.01 11.15 39.81
N THR A 312 0.53 12.25 40.32
CA THR A 312 1.06 12.41 41.68
C THR A 312 -0.04 12.47 42.75
N GLU A 313 -1.30 12.74 42.38
CA GLU A 313 -2.42 12.85 43.31
C GLU A 313 -3.05 11.48 43.62
N ASN A 314 -3.35 11.22 44.89
CA ASN A 314 -4.09 10.03 45.31
C ASN A 314 -5.60 10.33 45.27
N SER A 315 -6.36 9.57 44.49
CA SER A 315 -7.82 9.65 44.58
C SER A 315 -8.55 8.41 44.08
N THR A 316 -9.67 8.10 44.72
CA THR A 316 -10.52 6.91 44.49
C THR A 316 -11.86 7.24 43.84
N SER A 317 -12.05 8.45 43.29
CA SER A 317 -13.32 8.84 42.64
C SER A 317 -13.39 8.39 41.18
N ASP A 318 -14.56 7.86 40.77
CA ASP A 318 -14.84 7.35 39.42
C ASP A 318 -14.89 8.45 38.34
N LYS A 319 -15.03 9.73 38.72
CA LYS A 319 -15.03 10.88 37.79
C LYS A 319 -13.69 11.62 37.75
N LYS A 320 -12.60 10.90 37.99
CA LYS A 320 -11.24 11.44 37.89
C LYS A 320 -10.47 10.80 36.76
N ILE A 321 -9.84 11.63 35.94
CA ILE A 321 -8.98 11.18 34.83
C ILE A 321 -7.55 11.52 35.18
N ILE A 322 -6.73 10.48 35.24
CA ILE A 322 -5.28 10.59 35.45
C ILE A 322 -4.65 10.82 34.08
N ILE A 323 -4.04 11.98 33.87
CA ILE A 323 -3.28 12.25 32.64
C ILE A 323 -1.85 11.80 32.84
N ILE A 324 -1.40 10.87 32.01
CA ILE A 324 0.00 10.42 31.96
C ILE A 324 0.57 10.96 30.65
N ASP A 325 1.18 12.13 30.69
CA ASP A 325 1.81 12.76 29.54
C ASP A 325 3.32 12.71 29.66
N TYR A 326 4.00 12.12 28.68
CA TYR A 326 5.47 12.14 28.66
C TYR A 326 6.06 13.55 28.54
N HIS A 327 5.26 14.56 28.21
CA HIS A 327 5.65 15.97 28.07
C HIS A 327 5.09 16.88 29.19
N SER A 328 4.62 16.37 30.33
CA SER A 328 4.15 17.25 31.42
C SER A 328 5.28 18.08 32.05
N GLU A 329 5.12 19.41 32.08
CA GLU A 329 5.94 20.45 32.76
C GLU A 329 7.48 20.50 32.55
N ASN A 330 8.13 19.49 31.97
CA ASN A 330 9.49 19.47 31.33
C ASN A 330 9.91 18.02 31.02
N TYR A 331 9.05 17.25 30.33
CA TYR A 331 9.13 15.80 30.19
C TYR A 331 8.98 14.98 31.49
N GLU A 332 8.17 13.94 31.41
CA GLU A 332 8.05 12.95 32.47
C GLU A 332 8.99 11.78 32.18
N ASN A 333 9.81 11.39 33.16
CA ASN A 333 10.80 10.33 32.94
C ASN A 333 10.16 8.93 32.84
N LEU A 334 10.88 8.01 32.20
CA LEU A 334 10.43 6.65 31.91
C LEU A 334 9.97 5.87 33.16
N ARG A 335 10.72 5.96 34.27
CA ARG A 335 10.36 5.26 35.52
C ARG A 335 9.09 5.80 36.15
N HIS A 336 8.89 7.12 36.15
CA HIS A 336 7.68 7.75 36.67
C HIS A 336 6.47 7.32 35.84
N ILE A 337 6.54 7.40 34.52
CA ILE A 337 5.47 6.92 33.61
C ILE A 337 5.12 5.47 33.92
N SER A 338 6.12 4.60 34.05
CA SER A 338 5.94 3.18 34.40
C SER A 338 5.22 2.99 35.74
N SER A 339 5.51 3.84 36.73
CA SER A 339 4.84 3.82 38.03
C SER A 339 3.38 4.28 37.94
N TYR A 340 3.09 5.29 37.13
CA TYR A 340 1.76 5.88 36.96
C TYR A 340 0.80 4.93 36.26
N LEU A 341 1.28 4.15 35.28
CA LEU A 341 0.48 3.14 34.60
C LEU A 341 -0.07 2.06 35.55
N ARG A 342 0.62 1.80 36.67
CA ARG A 342 0.19 0.82 37.69
C ARG A 342 -0.92 1.35 38.61
N LYS A 343 -1.20 2.66 38.63
CA LYS A 343 -2.24 3.25 39.49
C LYS A 343 -3.63 2.79 39.05
N LYS A 344 -4.56 2.61 39.99
CA LYS A 344 -5.97 2.35 39.68
C LYS A 344 -6.67 3.66 39.29
N GLY A 345 -7.61 3.60 38.34
CA GLY A 345 -8.35 4.77 37.85
C GLY A 345 -8.38 4.85 36.32
N HIS A 346 -9.23 5.75 35.81
CA HIS A 346 -9.33 6.06 34.39
C HIS A 346 -8.14 6.90 33.94
N LYS A 347 -7.49 6.49 32.85
CA LYS A 347 -6.24 7.09 32.38
C LYS A 347 -6.37 7.63 30.98
N PHE A 348 -5.85 8.84 30.78
CA PHE A 348 -5.53 9.35 29.47
C PHE A 348 -4.01 9.37 29.33
N ILE A 349 -3.48 8.48 28.50
CA ILE A 349 -2.05 8.21 28.36
C ILE A 349 -1.58 8.83 27.04
N ILE A 350 -0.53 9.64 27.10
CA ILE A 350 0.04 10.34 25.95
C ILE A 350 1.52 9.98 25.89
N LEU A 351 1.92 9.24 24.85
CA LEU A 351 3.26 8.66 24.74
C LEU A 351 3.79 8.73 23.31
N THR A 352 5.08 8.47 23.14
CA THR A 352 5.65 8.11 21.84
C THR A 352 5.47 6.62 21.56
N ASP A 353 5.63 6.21 20.30
CA ASP A 353 5.42 4.81 19.88
C ASP A 353 6.40 3.86 20.58
N ASP A 354 7.67 4.27 20.72
CA ASP A 354 8.70 3.52 21.41
C ASP A 354 8.39 3.32 22.90
N LEU A 355 7.82 4.34 23.58
CA LEU A 355 7.38 4.21 24.97
C LEU A 355 6.20 3.28 25.11
N ALA A 356 5.19 3.40 24.25
CA ALA A 356 3.99 2.56 24.31
C ALA A 356 4.34 1.06 24.21
N GLU A 357 5.24 0.71 23.29
CA GLU A 357 5.72 -0.66 23.11
C GLU A 357 6.69 -1.10 24.22
N THR A 358 7.60 -0.22 24.66
CA THR A 358 8.49 -0.47 25.81
C THR A 358 7.71 -0.74 27.09
N LEU A 359 6.65 0.01 27.35
CA LEU A 359 5.81 -0.14 28.53
C LEU A 359 4.81 -1.30 28.42
N ASN A 360 4.77 -1.96 27.25
CA ASN A 360 3.84 -3.04 26.92
C ASN A 360 2.39 -2.67 27.23
N ILE A 361 1.97 -1.50 26.76
CA ILE A 361 0.61 -1.01 26.99
C ILE A 361 -0.34 -1.86 26.14
N SER A 362 -0.72 -2.98 26.73
CA SER A 362 -1.66 -3.99 26.21
C SER A 362 -3.12 -3.60 26.50
N GLU A 363 -3.32 -2.50 27.23
CA GLU A 363 -4.62 -1.86 27.46
C GLU A 363 -4.50 -0.37 27.11
N PRO A 364 -5.30 0.14 26.15
CA PRO A 364 -6.74 -0.08 26.07
C PRO A 364 -7.19 -0.66 24.72
N LYS A 365 -8.48 -1.03 24.64
CA LYS A 365 -9.19 -1.28 23.37
C LYS A 365 -9.21 -0.07 22.41
N TYR A 366 -8.72 1.10 22.81
CA TYR A 366 -8.94 2.37 22.11
C TYR A 366 -7.66 3.21 22.06
N GLU A 367 -7.08 3.27 20.87
CA GLU A 367 -5.80 3.91 20.58
C GLU A 367 -6.01 4.97 19.49
N VAL A 368 -5.34 6.12 19.65
CA VAL A 368 -5.31 7.19 18.66
C VAL A 368 -3.87 7.42 18.23
N ASP A 369 -3.58 7.22 16.95
CA ASP A 369 -2.28 7.50 16.36
C ASP A 369 -2.27 8.89 15.71
N SER A 370 -1.57 9.82 16.34
CA SER A 370 -1.38 11.19 15.85
C SER A 370 -0.68 11.24 14.49
N THR A 371 0.14 10.24 14.14
CA THR A 371 0.90 10.19 12.90
C THR A 371 0.00 10.13 11.67
N ASN A 372 -1.09 9.34 11.74
CA ASN A 372 -2.04 9.19 10.63
C ASN A 372 -2.79 10.50 10.33
N ILE A 373 -3.05 11.31 11.37
CA ILE A 373 -3.61 12.65 11.23
C ILE A 373 -2.66 13.50 10.37
N PHE A 374 -1.37 13.55 10.71
CA PHE A 374 -0.38 14.42 10.04
C PHE A 374 0.01 14.00 8.62
N LYS A 375 0.17 12.70 8.32
CA LYS A 375 0.54 12.22 6.96
C LYS A 375 -0.40 12.78 5.90
N TYR A 376 -1.69 12.82 6.21
CA TYR A 376 -2.72 13.32 5.32
C TYR A 376 -2.58 14.83 5.06
N PHE A 377 -2.36 15.62 6.12
CA PHE A 377 -2.25 17.08 5.98
C PHE A 377 -1.02 17.51 5.19
N VAL A 378 0.12 16.84 5.36
CA VAL A 378 1.32 17.12 4.55
C VAL A 378 1.04 16.86 3.08
N LYS A 379 0.38 15.74 2.74
CA LYS A 379 0.05 15.38 1.36
C LYS A 379 -0.85 16.42 0.66
N ASN A 380 -1.74 17.06 1.40
CA ASN A 380 -2.72 18.00 0.82
C ASN A 380 -2.32 19.48 0.92
N ARG A 381 -1.57 19.89 1.96
CA ARG A 381 -1.16 21.30 2.14
C ARG A 381 0.21 21.61 1.57
N SER A 382 1.11 20.64 1.53
CA SER A 382 2.43 20.85 0.96
C SER A 382 2.48 20.28 -0.46
N LYS A 383 3.01 21.06 -1.42
CA LYS A 383 3.35 20.54 -2.76
C LYS A 383 4.46 19.48 -2.69
N ASN A 384 5.07 19.28 -1.52
CA ASN A 384 6.16 18.36 -1.29
C ASN A 384 5.62 17.01 -0.81
N LYS A 385 5.93 15.94 -1.53
CA LYS A 385 5.62 14.57 -1.09
C LYS A 385 6.62 14.12 -0.02
N ILE A 386 6.59 14.72 1.17
CA ILE A 386 7.30 14.15 2.32
C ILE A 386 6.47 12.96 2.80
N SER A 387 6.84 11.76 2.36
CA SER A 387 6.20 10.50 2.76
C SER A 387 6.62 10.03 4.15
N ASP A 388 7.65 10.65 4.74
CA ASP A 388 8.13 10.31 6.08
C ASP A 388 7.18 10.90 7.15
N PRO A 389 6.46 10.05 7.88
CA PRO A 389 5.52 10.50 8.89
C PRO A 389 6.17 11.19 10.08
N LYS A 390 7.42 10.83 10.42
CA LYS A 390 8.16 11.43 11.55
C LYS A 390 8.48 12.90 11.29
N LEU A 391 8.73 13.25 10.03
CA LEU A 391 9.09 14.60 9.60
C LEU A 391 7.87 15.48 9.25
N SER A 392 6.68 14.88 9.20
CA SER A 392 5.46 15.52 8.70
C SER A 392 5.04 16.76 9.52
N TYR A 393 5.26 16.77 10.83
CA TYR A 393 4.96 17.93 11.68
C TYR A 393 5.83 19.16 11.33
N TYR A 394 7.13 18.94 11.14
CA TYR A 394 8.08 20.02 10.83
C TYR A 394 7.81 20.64 9.47
N ALA A 395 7.35 19.83 8.51
CA ALA A 395 6.92 20.30 7.20
C ALA A 395 5.68 21.23 7.29
N LEU A 396 4.72 20.97 8.18
CA LEU A 396 3.54 21.82 8.35
C LEU A 396 3.85 23.15 9.04
N LYS A 397 4.85 23.19 9.92
CA LYS A 397 5.22 24.42 10.66
C LYS A 397 5.84 25.50 9.77
N ASN A 398 6.26 25.16 8.55
CA ASN A 398 6.95 26.09 7.68
C ASN A 398 6.39 26.02 6.24
N PRO A 399 5.15 26.52 6.00
CA PRO A 399 4.43 26.35 4.73
C PRO A 399 4.94 27.24 3.59
N ASN A 400 5.70 28.31 3.87
CA ASN A 400 6.21 29.26 2.87
C ASN A 400 7.48 28.78 2.13
N ILE A 401 7.81 27.50 2.25
CA ILE A 401 9.04 26.93 1.72
C ILE A 401 8.84 26.60 0.23
N VAL A 402 9.10 27.60 -0.62
CA VAL A 402 9.18 27.45 -2.07
C VAL A 402 10.66 27.41 -2.47
N GLY A 403 11.15 26.27 -2.99
CA GLY A 403 12.21 26.30 -4.02
C GLY A 403 13.52 25.52 -3.84
N GLN A 404 13.86 24.88 -2.71
CA GLN A 404 15.10 24.07 -2.60
C GLN A 404 14.94 22.81 -1.72
N GLU A 405 14.46 21.71 -2.29
CA GLU A 405 14.05 20.50 -1.55
C GLU A 405 15.14 19.85 -0.66
N ALA A 406 16.42 19.94 -1.06
CA ALA A 406 17.49 19.17 -0.41
C ALA A 406 18.01 19.78 0.91
N ASP A 407 18.25 21.09 0.96
CA ASP A 407 18.81 21.74 2.16
C ASP A 407 17.74 21.95 3.24
N ILE A 408 16.49 22.13 2.83
CA ILE A 408 15.34 22.24 3.73
C ILE A 408 15.03 20.89 4.38
N ARG A 409 15.08 19.78 3.63
CA ARG A 409 14.91 18.45 4.22
C ARG A 409 15.97 18.18 5.29
N LYS A 410 17.22 18.57 5.03
CA LYS A 410 18.29 18.47 6.04
C LYS A 410 18.00 19.33 7.26
N GLU A 411 17.51 20.55 7.09
CA GLU A 411 17.14 21.43 8.23
C GLU A 411 16.02 20.80 9.07
N ILE A 412 14.97 20.28 8.42
CA ILE A 412 13.87 19.55 9.08
C ILE A 412 14.40 18.31 9.83
N GLU A 413 15.23 17.50 9.17
CA GLU A 413 15.86 16.33 9.78
C GLU A 413 16.76 16.70 10.96
N ASN A 414 17.51 17.81 10.87
CA ASN A 414 18.36 18.30 11.95
C ASN A 414 17.55 18.79 13.15
N ASN A 415 16.46 19.53 12.91
CA ASN A 415 15.55 19.98 13.96
C ASN A 415 14.87 18.79 14.65
N TYR A 416 14.40 17.81 13.88
CA TYR A 416 13.85 16.57 14.43
C TYR A 416 14.88 15.80 15.26
N ARG A 417 16.11 15.65 14.76
CA ARG A 417 17.20 14.97 15.50
C ARG A 417 17.54 15.67 16.81
N LYS A 418 17.59 17.00 16.81
CA LYS A 418 17.81 17.79 18.04
C LYS A 418 16.73 17.50 19.07
N ASP A 419 15.48 17.56 18.66
CA ASP A 419 14.33 17.30 19.52
C ASP A 419 14.28 15.84 20.00
N LEU A 420 14.70 14.89 19.14
CA LEU A 420 14.80 13.48 19.49
C LEU A 420 15.90 13.23 20.51
N THR A 421 17.04 13.90 20.40
CA THR A 421 18.12 13.85 21.40
C THR A 421 17.67 14.37 22.75
N GLU A 422 16.97 15.50 22.77
CA GLU A 422 16.42 16.11 23.99
C GLU A 422 15.43 15.15 24.66
N TYR A 423 14.43 14.67 23.91
CA TYR A 423 13.49 13.65 24.37
C TYR A 423 14.18 12.40 24.94
N ILE A 424 15.17 11.84 24.22
CA ILE A 424 15.89 10.65 24.68
C ILE A 424 16.63 10.95 25.99
N TYR A 425 17.31 12.09 26.08
CA TYR A 425 18.06 12.45 27.27
C TYR A 425 17.15 12.64 28.48
N GLU A 426 16.05 13.38 28.30
CA GLU A 426 15.18 13.83 29.38
C GLU A 426 14.19 12.74 29.80
N VAL A 427 13.59 12.02 28.85
CA VAL A 427 12.59 10.98 29.13
C VAL A 427 13.23 9.62 29.39
N ILE A 428 14.14 9.18 28.51
CA ILE A 428 14.67 7.81 28.54
C ILE A 428 15.84 7.71 29.51
N PHE A 429 16.80 8.63 29.42
CA PHE A 429 17.94 8.69 30.35
C PHE A 429 17.69 9.56 31.58
N GLU A 430 16.47 10.05 31.77
CA GLU A 430 16.01 10.72 33.01
C GLU A 430 16.87 11.92 33.42
N GLU A 431 17.48 12.61 32.44
CA GLU A 431 18.47 13.68 32.66
C GLU A 431 19.67 13.25 33.53
N ASP A 432 19.93 11.94 33.65
CA ASP A 432 21.03 11.39 34.45
C ASP A 432 22.21 11.02 33.55
N PRO A 433 23.32 11.78 33.58
CA PRO A 433 24.53 11.45 32.84
C PRO A 433 25.09 10.06 33.20
N ASN A 434 24.81 9.55 34.39
CA ASN A 434 25.23 8.20 34.79
C ASN A 434 24.44 7.12 34.04
N LEU A 435 23.16 7.34 33.73
CA LEU A 435 22.39 6.41 32.91
C LEU A 435 22.96 6.37 31.49
N ILE A 436 23.28 7.53 30.89
CA ILE A 436 23.99 7.56 29.60
C ILE A 436 25.29 6.76 29.70
N LYS A 437 26.11 7.02 30.72
CA LYS A 437 27.38 6.31 30.92
C LYS A 437 27.20 4.80 31.05
N TRP A 438 26.23 4.35 31.84
CA TRP A 438 25.97 2.92 32.04
C TRP A 438 25.50 2.20 30.78
N TYR A 439 24.80 2.90 29.89
CA TYR A 439 24.28 2.36 28.62
C TYR A 439 25.08 2.79 27.39
N SER A 440 26.17 3.53 27.58
CA SER A 440 27.08 3.98 26.51
C SER A 440 27.57 2.85 25.58
N PRO A 441 27.81 1.60 26.05
CA PRO A 441 28.15 0.50 25.14
C PRO A 441 27.02 0.16 24.15
N LEU A 442 25.75 0.21 24.60
CA LEU A 442 24.59 -0.05 23.74
C LEU A 442 24.38 1.08 22.75
N ILE A 443 24.51 2.32 23.20
CA ILE A 443 24.44 3.51 22.35
C ILE A 443 25.50 3.41 21.25
N ALA A 444 26.76 3.16 21.61
CA ALA A 444 27.87 3.07 20.67
C ALA A 444 27.70 1.95 19.63
N VAL A 445 27.30 0.75 20.09
CA VAL A 445 27.08 -0.41 19.22
C VAL A 445 25.89 -0.16 18.29
N GLY A 446 24.77 0.37 18.80
CA GLY A 446 23.59 0.66 18.00
C GLY A 446 23.81 1.78 16.98
N LEU A 447 24.55 2.85 17.32
CA LEU A 447 24.92 3.90 16.36
C LEU A 447 25.77 3.35 15.20
N LYS A 448 26.61 2.35 15.45
CA LYS A 448 27.49 1.75 14.42
C LYS A 448 26.83 0.64 13.60
N TYR A 449 26.03 -0.22 14.23
CA TYR A 449 25.48 -1.42 13.60
C TYR A 449 23.96 -1.38 13.36
N GLY A 450 23.26 -0.37 13.89
CA GLY A 450 21.83 -0.15 13.74
C GLY A 450 21.02 -0.55 14.98
N PHE A 451 19.89 0.14 15.16
CA PHE A 451 18.81 -0.19 16.11
C PHE A 451 17.63 -0.83 15.35
N PRO A 452 16.73 -1.58 16.02
CA PRO A 452 16.76 -1.98 17.43
C PRO A 452 17.87 -3.00 17.75
N LEU A 453 18.20 -3.14 19.04
CA LEU A 453 19.14 -4.14 19.56
C LEU A 453 18.39 -5.26 20.30
N PRO A 454 18.56 -6.54 19.92
CA PRO A 454 17.93 -7.67 20.61
C PRO A 454 18.26 -7.70 22.11
N VAL A 455 17.30 -8.06 22.95
CA VAL A 455 17.44 -8.05 24.42
C VAL A 455 18.64 -8.89 24.89
N GLY A 456 18.87 -10.05 24.28
CA GLY A 456 20.00 -10.93 24.56
C GLY A 456 21.35 -10.30 24.21
N VAL A 457 21.42 -9.63 23.06
CA VAL A 457 22.62 -8.89 22.63
C VAL A 457 22.90 -7.73 23.59
N SER A 458 21.88 -6.93 23.90
CA SER A 458 22.01 -5.81 24.83
C SER A 458 22.54 -6.25 26.20
N ARG A 459 22.07 -7.39 26.72
CA ARG A 459 22.59 -7.94 27.98
C ARG A 459 24.05 -8.34 27.89
N LYS A 460 24.47 -9.02 26.82
CA LYS A 460 25.87 -9.44 26.66
C LYS A 460 26.85 -8.29 26.47
N ILE A 461 26.44 -7.22 25.79
CA ILE A 461 27.26 -6.02 25.65
C ILE A 461 27.48 -5.36 27.02
N LEU A 462 26.43 -5.26 27.83
CA LEU A 462 26.51 -4.69 29.17
C LEU A 462 27.30 -5.60 30.15
N GLU A 463 27.21 -6.92 30.01
CA GLU A 463 28.08 -7.87 30.72
C GLU A 463 29.57 -7.66 30.36
N TYR A 464 29.88 -7.44 29.08
CA TYR A 464 31.24 -7.13 28.62
C TYR A 464 31.77 -5.85 29.26
N SER A 465 30.92 -4.82 29.42
CA SER A 465 31.28 -3.60 30.16
C SER A 465 31.19 -3.74 31.69
N GLN A 466 31.10 -4.97 32.22
CA GLN A 466 31.02 -5.30 33.65
C GLN A 466 29.81 -4.68 34.39
N ARG A 467 28.75 -4.33 33.66
CA ARG A 467 27.52 -3.81 34.25
C ARG A 467 26.62 -4.96 34.68
N LYS A 468 26.19 -4.93 35.95
CA LYS A 468 25.19 -5.86 36.47
C LYS A 468 23.79 -5.39 36.05
N ILE A 469 23.02 -6.28 35.42
CA ILE A 469 21.70 -5.95 34.85
C ILE A 469 20.63 -6.75 35.57
N GLU A 470 19.50 -6.10 35.88
CA GLU A 470 18.34 -6.79 36.42
C GLU A 470 17.60 -7.58 35.34
N LYS A 471 16.92 -8.67 35.72
CA LYS A 471 16.17 -9.51 34.76
C LYS A 471 15.07 -8.74 34.00
N ARG A 472 14.57 -7.62 34.55
CA ARG A 472 13.49 -6.80 33.97
C ARG A 472 13.92 -5.34 33.85
N ASP A 473 15.06 -5.12 33.21
CA ASP A 473 15.55 -3.77 32.93
C ASP A 473 14.75 -3.11 31.78
N ILE A 474 14.09 -2.00 32.10
CA ILE A 474 13.22 -1.28 31.15
C ILE A 474 14.01 -0.58 30.04
N LEU A 475 15.26 -0.17 30.30
CA LEU A 475 16.10 0.48 29.30
C LEU A 475 16.63 -0.52 28.28
N VAL A 476 16.98 -1.73 28.73
CA VAL A 476 17.30 -2.83 27.81
C VAL A 476 16.12 -3.16 26.91
N LYS A 477 14.89 -3.13 27.44
CA LYS A 477 13.69 -3.31 26.61
C LYS A 477 13.50 -2.15 25.62
N TRP A 478 13.72 -0.91 26.03
CA TRP A 478 13.64 0.24 25.14
C TRP A 478 14.60 0.14 23.95
N PHE A 479 15.85 -0.30 24.18
CA PHE A 479 16.81 -0.54 23.09
C PHE A 479 16.35 -1.61 22.09
N SER A 480 15.47 -2.54 22.49
CA SER A 480 14.89 -3.54 21.59
C SER A 480 13.70 -3.06 20.77
N VAL A 481 13.23 -1.84 21.01
CA VAL A 481 12.06 -1.24 20.37
C VAL A 481 12.45 -0.01 19.54
N THR A 482 13.40 0.80 20.03
CA THR A 482 13.80 2.03 19.35
C THR A 482 14.34 1.76 17.95
N SER A 483 13.90 2.56 16.99
CA SER A 483 14.31 2.45 15.58
C SER A 483 15.45 3.41 15.22
N GLU A 484 15.66 4.46 16.02
CA GLU A 484 16.64 5.50 15.70
C GLU A 484 17.16 6.18 16.97
N LEU A 485 18.46 6.50 16.95
CA LEU A 485 19.13 7.32 17.95
C LEU A 485 20.00 8.35 17.24
N PRO A 486 19.81 9.66 17.45
CA PRO A 486 20.62 10.68 16.80
C PRO A 486 22.09 10.65 17.24
N PRO A 487 23.07 10.85 16.32
CA PRO A 487 24.50 10.85 16.68
C PRO A 487 24.91 11.93 17.70
N ASN A 488 24.20 13.05 17.76
CA ASN A 488 24.43 14.15 18.70
C ASN A 488 24.06 13.80 20.15
N ILE A 489 23.46 12.63 20.44
CA ILE A 489 23.38 12.12 21.82
C ILE A 489 24.76 11.99 22.48
N LYS A 490 25.83 11.86 21.66
CA LYS A 490 27.23 11.88 22.12
C LYS A 490 27.60 13.18 22.84
N GLU A 491 26.94 14.29 22.53
CA GLU A 491 27.18 15.58 23.18
C GLU A 491 26.65 15.61 24.62
N LYS A 492 25.74 14.68 24.98
CA LYS A 492 25.20 14.51 26.33
C LYS A 492 26.06 13.54 27.19
N ASP A 493 27.11 12.97 26.63
CA ASP A 493 28.06 12.09 27.31
C ASP A 493 29.31 12.89 27.73
N GLU A 494 29.24 13.52 28.90
CA GLU A 494 30.34 14.33 29.46
C GLU A 494 31.64 13.53 29.66
N GLY A 495 31.54 12.20 29.82
CA GLY A 495 32.68 11.31 30.03
C GLY A 495 33.36 10.82 28.74
N GLY A 496 32.73 11.00 27.58
CA GLY A 496 33.21 10.48 26.29
C GLY A 496 33.22 8.94 26.19
N ASP A 497 32.49 8.26 27.08
CA ASP A 497 32.41 6.80 27.15
C ASP A 497 31.80 6.18 25.88
N ILE A 498 30.81 6.83 25.25
CA ILE A 498 30.21 6.40 23.98
C ILE A 498 31.28 6.30 22.90
N LYS A 499 32.15 7.32 22.80
CA LYS A 499 33.23 7.32 21.80
C LYS A 499 34.24 6.21 22.07
N ASN A 500 34.61 6.00 23.34
CA ASN A 500 35.50 4.91 23.74
C ASN A 500 34.93 3.53 23.35
N PHE A 501 33.63 3.30 23.57
CA PHE A 501 32.99 2.04 23.17
C PHE A 501 32.75 1.93 21.66
N GLU A 502 32.61 3.04 20.94
CA GLU A 502 32.51 3.04 19.49
C GLU A 502 33.82 2.58 18.85
N GLU A 503 34.97 2.95 19.40
CA GLU A 503 36.29 2.43 19.02
C GLU A 503 36.42 0.93 19.32
N LYS A 504 35.88 0.47 20.46
CA LYS A 504 35.86 -0.95 20.86
C LYS A 504 34.75 -1.79 20.24
N SER A 505 33.83 -1.19 19.49
CA SER A 505 32.64 -1.87 18.96
C SER A 505 32.94 -3.09 18.06
N SER A 506 34.12 -3.15 17.44
CA SER A 506 34.59 -4.33 16.70
C SER A 506 34.94 -5.48 17.65
N GLU A 507 35.60 -5.17 18.77
CA GLU A 507 35.94 -6.11 19.84
C GLU A 507 34.65 -6.64 20.52
N ILE A 508 33.69 -5.75 20.80
CA ILE A 508 32.38 -6.13 21.35
C ILE A 508 31.64 -7.08 20.40
N LEU A 509 31.67 -6.80 19.09
CA LEU A 509 31.03 -7.67 18.10
C LEU A 509 31.69 -9.06 18.05
N GLU A 510 33.02 -9.12 18.14
CA GLU A 510 33.77 -10.37 18.20
C GLU A 510 33.46 -11.15 19.49
N PHE A 511 33.40 -10.46 20.63
CA PHE A 511 32.99 -11.03 21.91
C PHE A 511 31.58 -11.62 21.84
N LEU A 512 30.61 -10.90 21.26
CA LEU A 512 29.24 -11.38 21.07
C LEU A 512 29.20 -12.63 20.21
N ARG A 513 29.87 -12.59 19.04
CA ARG A 513 29.95 -13.73 18.12
C ARG A 513 30.55 -14.95 18.80
N LYS A 514 31.70 -14.79 19.48
CA LYS A 514 32.35 -15.88 20.21
C LYS A 514 31.44 -16.46 21.30
N THR A 515 30.82 -15.59 22.11
CA THR A 515 29.92 -16.00 23.20
C THR A 515 28.75 -16.83 22.67
N ILE A 516 28.08 -16.36 21.62
CA ILE A 516 26.92 -17.04 21.03
C ILE A 516 27.34 -18.39 20.41
N ILE A 517 28.49 -18.45 19.73
CA ILE A 517 29.00 -19.68 19.12
C ILE A 517 29.41 -20.70 20.19
N ASP A 518 30.13 -20.27 21.23
CA ASP A 518 30.57 -21.15 22.32
C ASP A 518 29.36 -21.67 23.11
N GLU A 519 28.33 -20.84 23.31
CA GLU A 519 27.04 -21.26 23.87
C GLU A 519 26.34 -22.29 22.96
N ALA A 520 26.29 -22.05 21.64
CA ALA A 520 25.68 -22.98 20.70
C ALA A 520 26.38 -24.35 20.69
N LYS A 521 27.71 -24.36 20.75
CA LYS A 521 28.53 -25.59 20.79
C LYS A 521 28.34 -26.34 22.11
N SER A 522 28.52 -25.66 23.25
CA SER A 522 28.48 -26.28 24.57
C SER A 522 27.10 -26.82 24.96
N LYS A 523 26.02 -26.19 24.48
CA LYS A 523 24.64 -26.58 24.78
C LYS A 523 23.96 -27.41 23.68
N ASN A 524 24.68 -27.79 22.63
CA ASN A 524 24.15 -28.52 21.48
C ASN A 524 22.97 -27.80 20.78
N LEU A 525 23.09 -26.48 20.59
CA LEU A 525 22.09 -25.60 19.97
C LEU A 525 22.52 -25.13 18.56
N ILE A 526 23.36 -25.91 17.88
CA ILE A 526 23.87 -25.56 16.54
C ILE A 526 22.73 -25.48 15.50
N ASP A 527 21.72 -26.35 15.60
CA ASP A 527 20.56 -26.32 14.71
C ASP A 527 19.75 -25.03 14.89
N ASP A 528 19.49 -24.59 16.14
CA ASP A 528 18.83 -23.31 16.45
C ASP A 528 19.60 -22.10 15.90
N LEU A 529 20.94 -22.11 16.04
CA LEU A 529 21.79 -21.05 15.50
C LEU A 529 21.73 -21.01 13.96
N LEU A 530 21.66 -22.16 13.30
CA LEU A 530 21.55 -22.25 11.85
C LEU A 530 20.16 -21.83 11.32
N ILE A 531 19.10 -22.07 12.09
CA ILE A 531 17.76 -21.54 11.81
C ILE A 531 17.78 -20.01 11.82
N ASN A 532 18.34 -19.38 12.87
CA ASN A 532 18.48 -17.91 12.91
C ASN A 532 19.36 -17.37 11.78
N TYR A 533 20.44 -18.09 11.44
CA TYR A 533 21.24 -17.74 10.26
C TYR A 533 20.40 -17.73 8.99
N SER A 534 19.49 -18.68 8.84
CA SER A 534 18.59 -18.78 7.70
C SER A 534 17.67 -17.55 7.57
N HIS A 535 17.16 -17.01 8.68
CA HIS A 535 16.38 -15.76 8.68
C HIS A 535 17.18 -14.56 8.15
N THR A 536 18.51 -14.52 8.37
CA THR A 536 19.35 -13.44 7.82
C THR A 536 19.62 -13.57 6.33
N ILE A 537 19.38 -14.74 5.75
CA ILE A 537 19.61 -15.04 4.33
C ILE A 537 18.33 -14.91 3.52
N LEU A 538 17.24 -15.50 4.00
CA LEU A 538 15.95 -15.50 3.33
C LEU A 538 15.18 -14.23 3.73
N LYS A 539 15.03 -13.29 2.80
CA LYS A 539 14.30 -12.04 3.06
C LYS A 539 12.79 -12.27 2.92
N ASN A 540 11.98 -11.37 3.51
CA ASN A 540 10.53 -11.27 3.29
C ASN A 540 9.70 -12.48 3.73
N ILE A 541 10.13 -13.18 4.77
CA ILE A 541 9.40 -14.30 5.38
C ILE A 541 9.00 -13.91 6.79
N LEU A 542 7.76 -14.24 7.18
CA LEU A 542 7.31 -14.15 8.57
C LEU A 542 8.14 -15.12 9.42
N VAL A 543 8.87 -14.59 10.40
CA VAL A 543 9.66 -15.41 11.32
C VAL A 543 8.70 -16.08 12.32
N LEU A 544 8.37 -17.35 12.08
CA LEU A 544 7.42 -18.11 12.90
C LEU A 544 8.09 -19.19 13.77
N SER A 545 9.40 -19.41 13.61
CA SER A 545 10.15 -20.37 14.40
C SER A 545 10.56 -19.79 15.75
N ASN A 546 10.15 -20.42 16.85
CA ASN A 546 10.67 -20.10 18.18
C ASN A 546 11.96 -20.88 18.44
N THR A 547 13.11 -20.21 18.45
CA THR A 547 14.42 -20.80 18.76
C THR A 547 14.96 -20.33 20.12
N LYS A 548 15.97 -21.01 20.66
CA LYS A 548 16.65 -20.54 21.88
C LYS A 548 17.48 -19.28 21.68
N PHE A 549 17.78 -18.91 20.43
CA PHE A 549 18.59 -17.74 20.10
C PHE A 549 17.79 -16.52 19.61
N ASP A 550 16.46 -16.59 19.52
CA ASP A 550 15.62 -15.48 19.01
C ASP A 550 15.94 -14.17 19.72
N ASN A 551 16.08 -14.19 21.05
CA ASN A 551 16.41 -13.01 21.84
C ASN A 551 17.77 -12.37 21.50
N TYR A 552 18.67 -13.08 20.80
CA TYR A 552 19.94 -12.55 20.32
C TYR A 552 19.87 -12.00 18.89
N PHE A 553 18.86 -12.37 18.11
CA PHE A 553 18.81 -12.05 16.68
C PHE A 553 17.57 -11.27 16.24
N LEU A 554 16.48 -11.36 17.00
CA LEU A 554 15.20 -10.73 16.71
C LEU A 554 14.92 -9.56 17.65
N ALA A 555 14.25 -8.56 17.12
CA ALA A 555 13.63 -7.46 17.86
C ALA A 555 12.14 -7.42 17.45
N GLY A 556 11.26 -7.85 18.35
CA GLY A 556 9.90 -8.22 17.96
C GLY A 556 9.91 -9.45 17.05
N GLU A 557 9.27 -9.34 15.89
CA GLU A 557 9.19 -10.41 14.87
C GLU A 557 10.21 -10.22 13.72
N GLU A 558 11.07 -9.20 13.80
CA GLU A 558 12.02 -8.87 12.74
C GLU A 558 13.47 -9.15 13.11
N VAL A 559 14.28 -9.51 12.12
CA VAL A 559 15.73 -9.71 12.27
C VAL A 559 16.43 -8.36 12.46
N ALA A 560 17.02 -8.16 13.64
CA ALA A 560 17.70 -6.91 13.97
C ALA A 560 18.95 -6.65 13.09
N PRO A 561 19.31 -5.39 12.80
CA PRO A 561 20.45 -5.05 11.95
C PRO A 561 21.81 -5.63 12.39
N ILE A 562 22.07 -5.66 13.70
CA ILE A 562 23.31 -6.21 14.26
C ILE A 562 23.45 -7.72 14.04
N SER A 563 22.34 -8.45 13.92
CA SER A 563 22.29 -9.90 13.74
C SER A 563 23.04 -10.34 12.48
N TYR A 564 22.89 -9.58 11.38
CA TYR A 564 23.62 -9.81 10.13
C TYR A 564 25.15 -9.73 10.30
N LYS A 565 25.63 -8.91 11.26
CA LYS A 565 27.06 -8.77 11.55
C LYS A 565 27.55 -9.88 12.45
N ILE A 566 26.79 -10.24 13.49
CA ILE A 566 27.12 -11.34 14.41
C ILE A 566 27.21 -12.67 13.65
N LEU A 567 26.24 -12.93 12.77
CA LEU A 567 26.14 -14.18 12.01
C LEU A 567 27.01 -14.20 10.75
N LYS A 568 27.81 -13.15 10.52
CA LYS A 568 28.75 -13.11 9.40
C LYS A 568 29.79 -14.23 9.57
N ASN A 569 29.89 -15.10 8.57
CA ASN A 569 30.77 -16.27 8.54
C ASN A 569 30.46 -17.36 9.59
N VAL A 570 29.24 -17.38 10.15
CA VAL A 570 28.88 -18.38 11.17
C VAL A 570 29.03 -19.82 10.67
N ILE A 571 28.78 -20.08 9.37
CA ILE A 571 28.96 -21.40 8.75
C ILE A 571 30.37 -21.92 9.00
N GLN A 572 31.40 -21.11 8.78
CA GLN A 572 32.79 -21.53 8.96
C GLN A 572 33.09 -21.88 10.43
N ASP A 573 32.48 -21.19 11.39
CA ASP A 573 32.75 -21.41 12.81
C ASP A 573 32.09 -22.67 13.38
N ILE A 574 31.00 -23.12 12.75
CA ILE A 574 30.17 -24.23 13.22
C ILE A 574 30.26 -25.47 12.33
N MET A 575 30.90 -25.39 11.16
CA MET A 575 30.83 -26.46 10.17
C MET A 575 31.24 -27.82 10.72
N ASP A 576 32.20 -27.90 11.64
CA ASP A 576 32.64 -29.17 12.24
C ASP A 576 31.56 -29.83 13.11
N TYR A 577 30.65 -29.04 13.66
CA TYR A 577 29.55 -29.48 14.53
C TYR A 577 28.26 -29.80 13.76
N LEU A 578 28.20 -29.52 12.45
CA LEU A 578 27.02 -29.85 11.65
C LEU A 578 26.91 -31.37 11.45
N THR A 579 25.70 -31.89 11.64
CA THR A 579 25.32 -33.25 11.24
C THR A 579 24.77 -33.27 9.80
N ASP A 580 24.74 -34.43 9.15
CA ASP A 580 24.10 -34.54 7.83
C ASP A 580 22.59 -34.27 7.98
N GLY A 581 22.07 -33.41 7.09
CA GLY A 581 20.67 -33.00 7.04
C GLY A 581 19.80 -33.87 6.14
N CYS A 582 20.38 -34.83 5.40
CA CYS A 582 19.68 -35.51 4.31
C CYS A 582 18.35 -36.14 4.73
N GLU A 583 18.30 -36.87 5.84
CA GLU A 583 17.07 -37.54 6.31
C GLU A 583 15.94 -36.55 6.71
N LYS A 584 16.32 -35.30 6.99
CA LYS A 584 15.41 -34.22 7.40
C LYS A 584 15.07 -33.28 6.24
N LEU A 585 15.58 -33.53 5.04
CA LEU A 585 15.17 -32.75 3.88
C LEU A 585 13.66 -32.95 3.65
N PRO A 586 12.91 -31.89 3.32
CA PRO A 586 11.52 -32.05 2.95
C PRO A 586 11.44 -32.99 1.74
N LYS A 587 10.43 -33.86 1.73
CA LYS A 587 10.15 -34.71 0.57
C LYS A 587 9.97 -33.80 -0.65
N GLU A 588 10.51 -34.22 -1.79
CA GLU A 588 10.46 -33.44 -3.03
C GLU A 588 9.06 -32.88 -3.25
N MET A 589 8.97 -31.56 -3.31
CA MET A 589 7.73 -30.90 -3.70
C MET A 589 7.50 -31.16 -5.18
N ASP A 590 6.30 -31.63 -5.53
CA ASP A 590 5.80 -31.70 -6.91
C ASP A 590 5.65 -30.30 -7.55
N LEU A 591 6.04 -29.21 -6.88
CA LEU A 591 5.94 -27.84 -7.37
C LEU A 591 6.75 -27.61 -8.65
N LEU A 592 7.98 -28.13 -8.72
CA LEU A 592 8.81 -28.08 -9.93
C LEU A 592 8.32 -29.06 -11.00
N LYS A 593 7.75 -30.21 -10.61
CA LYS A 593 7.14 -31.15 -11.56
C LYS A 593 5.88 -30.59 -12.20
N VAL A 594 5.04 -29.86 -11.48
CA VAL A 594 3.86 -29.18 -12.05
C VAL A 594 4.29 -28.13 -13.08
N LEU A 595 5.43 -27.44 -12.87
CA LEU A 595 6.02 -26.51 -13.84
C LEU A 595 6.72 -27.21 -15.02
N GLU A 596 7.32 -28.39 -14.78
CA GLU A 596 8.06 -29.17 -15.79
C GLU A 596 7.15 -30.08 -16.64
N GLU A 597 6.00 -30.54 -16.12
CA GLU A 597 5.15 -31.58 -16.74
C GLU A 597 3.93 -31.02 -17.48
N LYS A 598 3.52 -29.76 -17.24
CA LYS A 598 2.31 -29.19 -17.84
C LYS A 598 2.61 -27.98 -18.73
N ASP A 599 2.27 -28.09 -20.02
CA ASP A 599 2.32 -26.98 -20.99
C ASP A 599 1.30 -25.85 -20.68
N ILE A 600 0.28 -26.12 -19.85
CA ILE A 600 -0.76 -25.18 -19.45
C ILE A 600 -1.08 -25.42 -17.96
N ILE A 601 -0.92 -24.39 -17.14
CA ILE A 601 -1.26 -24.41 -15.70
C ILE A 601 -2.74 -24.03 -15.55
N SER A 602 -3.55 -24.90 -14.93
CA SER A 602 -4.97 -24.61 -14.65
C SER A 602 -5.16 -23.83 -13.34
N ASP A 603 -6.30 -23.17 -13.14
CA ASP A 603 -6.61 -22.46 -11.89
C ASP A 603 -6.64 -23.39 -10.66
N GLU A 604 -6.98 -24.66 -10.86
CA GLU A 604 -6.97 -25.69 -9.81
C GLU A 604 -5.53 -26.07 -9.42
N ASP A 605 -4.63 -26.13 -10.41
CA ASP A 605 -3.19 -26.26 -10.18
C ASP A 605 -2.64 -25.04 -9.44
N ILE A 606 -3.02 -23.82 -9.83
CA ILE A 606 -2.62 -22.57 -9.15
C ILE A 606 -3.10 -22.53 -7.71
N ASN A 607 -4.36 -22.91 -7.43
CA ASN A 607 -4.90 -22.92 -6.08
C ASN A 607 -4.24 -23.99 -5.20
N SER A 608 -3.98 -25.18 -5.74
CA SER A 608 -3.24 -26.22 -5.01
C SER A 608 -1.80 -25.77 -4.72
N LEU A 609 -1.12 -25.15 -5.69
CA LEU A 609 0.18 -24.52 -5.53
C LEU A 609 0.13 -23.47 -4.42
N PHE A 610 -0.90 -22.62 -4.37
CA PHE A 610 -1.07 -21.59 -3.33
C PHE A 610 -1.20 -22.17 -1.91
N VAL A 611 -2.03 -23.21 -1.74
CA VAL A 611 -2.26 -23.88 -0.43
C VAL A 611 -1.01 -24.63 0.04
N TYR A 612 -0.31 -25.32 -0.86
CA TYR A 612 0.94 -26.01 -0.53
C TYR A 612 2.10 -25.04 -0.28
N SER A 613 2.17 -23.94 -1.05
CA SER A 613 3.11 -22.85 -0.81
C SER A 613 2.90 -22.27 0.58
N PHE A 614 1.64 -22.04 1.00
CA PHE A 614 1.29 -21.55 2.34
C PHE A 614 1.87 -22.40 3.47
N LEU A 615 1.77 -23.73 3.40
CA LEU A 615 2.35 -24.63 4.40
C LEU A 615 3.88 -24.65 4.36
N TYR A 616 4.47 -24.56 3.17
CA TYR A 616 5.93 -24.46 3.00
C TYR A 616 6.49 -23.16 3.60
N TYR A 617 5.74 -22.05 3.53
CA TYR A 617 6.12 -20.78 4.16
C TYR A 617 6.28 -20.87 5.69
N LEU A 618 5.59 -21.81 6.36
CA LEU A 618 5.62 -21.92 7.83
C LEU A 618 6.92 -22.55 8.39
N SER A 619 7.68 -23.30 7.59
CA SER A 619 8.91 -24.01 8.03
C SER A 619 10.15 -23.73 7.17
N ILE A 620 10.06 -22.73 6.30
CA ILE A 620 11.02 -22.47 5.23
C ILE A 620 12.46 -22.24 5.72
N ASP A 621 12.62 -21.65 6.90
CA ASP A 621 13.88 -21.39 7.59
C ASP A 621 14.54 -22.66 8.14
N LYS A 622 13.74 -23.53 8.78
CA LYS A 622 14.18 -24.83 9.27
C LYS A 622 14.57 -25.75 8.11
N ASP A 623 13.79 -25.73 7.03
CA ASP A 623 14.06 -26.56 5.87
C ASP A 623 15.30 -26.07 5.12
N TYR A 624 15.53 -24.75 5.04
CA TYR A 624 16.76 -24.18 4.49
C TYR A 624 18.00 -24.54 5.33
N SER A 625 17.88 -24.54 6.67
CA SER A 625 18.94 -25.04 7.56
C SER A 625 19.33 -26.48 7.24
N ASN A 626 18.37 -27.37 6.94
CA ASN A 626 18.65 -28.75 6.51
C ASN A 626 19.32 -28.81 5.12
N VAL A 627 18.97 -27.90 4.20
CA VAL A 627 19.66 -27.77 2.90
C VAL A 627 21.14 -27.39 3.09
N ILE A 628 21.43 -26.41 3.95
CA ILE A 628 22.81 -26.00 4.29
C ILE A 628 23.59 -27.21 4.82
N LYS A 629 23.04 -27.93 5.81
CA LYS A 629 23.67 -29.11 6.42
C LYS A 629 23.97 -30.18 5.38
N THR A 630 23.01 -30.51 4.52
CA THR A 630 23.17 -31.54 3.49
C THR A 630 24.28 -31.17 2.50
N ILE A 631 24.28 -29.93 1.99
CA ILE A 631 25.29 -29.48 1.02
C ILE A 631 26.71 -29.52 1.59
N ILE A 632 26.87 -29.15 2.87
CA ILE A 632 28.18 -29.13 3.52
C ILE A 632 28.64 -30.57 3.86
N LYS A 633 27.77 -31.39 4.48
CA LYS A 633 28.17 -32.66 5.09
C LYS A 633 27.96 -33.89 4.21
N SER A 634 26.88 -33.95 3.47
CA SER A 634 26.53 -35.17 2.74
C SER A 634 27.46 -35.42 1.55
N ASN A 635 27.78 -36.69 1.29
CA ASN A 635 28.42 -37.13 0.04
C ASN A 635 27.48 -38.02 -0.79
N ASP A 636 26.24 -38.24 -0.32
CA ASP A 636 25.25 -38.98 -1.07
C ASP A 636 24.72 -38.12 -2.22
N LYS A 637 24.82 -38.67 -3.44
CA LYS A 637 24.48 -37.94 -4.66
C LYS A 637 23.00 -37.58 -4.71
N LYS A 638 22.11 -38.46 -4.23
CA LYS A 638 20.66 -38.24 -4.25
C LYS A 638 20.30 -37.12 -3.27
N CYS A 639 20.84 -37.16 -2.05
CA CYS A 639 20.68 -36.12 -1.03
C CYS A 639 21.12 -34.74 -1.56
N LEU A 640 22.31 -34.67 -2.17
CA LEU A 640 22.85 -33.43 -2.73
C LEU A 640 21.97 -32.89 -3.86
N ILE A 641 21.49 -33.73 -4.78
CA ILE A 641 20.57 -33.33 -5.84
C ILE A 641 19.27 -32.76 -5.25
N THR A 642 18.66 -33.45 -4.28
CA THR A 642 17.45 -32.97 -3.59
C THR A 642 17.70 -31.60 -2.93
N ALA A 643 18.81 -31.44 -2.22
CA ALA A 643 19.18 -30.18 -1.57
C ALA A 643 19.36 -29.03 -2.59
N LEU A 644 20.02 -29.27 -3.73
CA LEU A 644 20.20 -28.27 -4.77
C LEU A 644 18.89 -27.88 -5.46
N ARG A 645 17.95 -28.82 -5.65
CA ARG A 645 16.61 -28.52 -6.16
C ARG A 645 15.84 -27.59 -5.21
N LEU A 646 15.84 -27.91 -3.93
CA LEU A 646 15.23 -27.06 -2.90
C LEU A 646 15.90 -25.68 -2.86
N LEU A 647 17.23 -25.62 -3.01
CA LEU A 647 17.99 -24.37 -3.07
C LEU A 647 17.51 -23.43 -4.19
N ILE A 648 17.07 -23.95 -5.34
CA ILE A 648 16.50 -23.14 -6.43
C ILE A 648 15.27 -22.38 -5.93
N LEU A 649 14.36 -23.05 -5.19
CA LEU A 649 13.20 -22.38 -4.60
C LEU A 649 13.61 -21.31 -3.59
N TYR A 650 14.60 -21.59 -2.74
CA TYR A 650 15.09 -20.61 -1.76
C TYR A 650 15.75 -19.38 -2.40
N THR A 651 16.24 -19.46 -3.65
CA THR A 651 16.73 -18.28 -4.37
C THR A 651 15.61 -17.29 -4.73
N LEU A 652 14.33 -17.70 -4.73
CA LEU A 652 13.21 -16.77 -4.88
C LEU A 652 13.04 -15.85 -3.66
N TYR A 653 13.45 -16.30 -2.47
CA TYR A 653 13.30 -15.56 -1.21
C TYR A 653 14.61 -14.90 -0.73
N GLY A 654 15.72 -15.64 -0.82
CA GLY A 654 17.04 -15.14 -0.44
C GLY A 654 17.83 -14.50 -1.58
N GLU A 655 17.26 -14.41 -2.78
CA GLU A 655 17.90 -13.93 -3.99
C GLU A 655 19.28 -14.62 -4.21
N LYS A 656 20.27 -13.86 -4.67
CA LYS A 656 21.66 -14.28 -4.76
C LYS A 656 22.31 -14.72 -3.45
N LYS A 657 21.82 -14.28 -2.28
CA LYS A 657 22.47 -14.61 -1.00
C LYS A 657 22.30 -16.09 -0.65
N ALA A 658 21.12 -16.67 -0.92
CA ALA A 658 20.85 -18.08 -0.65
C ALA A 658 21.87 -19.00 -1.34
N PHE A 659 22.10 -18.79 -2.64
CA PHE A 659 23.09 -19.58 -3.37
C PHE A 659 24.54 -19.20 -3.00
N ARG A 660 24.87 -17.90 -2.92
CA ARG A 660 26.25 -17.42 -2.76
C ARG A 660 26.95 -17.96 -1.51
N VAL A 661 26.24 -18.13 -0.40
CA VAL A 661 26.84 -18.63 0.86
C VAL A 661 27.20 -20.12 0.80
N LEU A 662 26.56 -20.88 -0.10
CA LEU A 662 26.78 -22.31 -0.30
C LEU A 662 27.61 -22.63 -1.54
N GLU A 663 27.79 -21.67 -2.45
CA GLU A 663 28.35 -21.89 -3.79
C GLU A 663 29.70 -22.61 -3.79
N LYS A 664 30.62 -22.22 -2.90
CA LYS A 664 31.94 -22.86 -2.80
C LYS A 664 31.82 -24.33 -2.38
N PHE A 665 30.95 -24.65 -1.42
CA PHE A 665 30.75 -26.04 -0.97
C PHE A 665 30.17 -26.89 -2.10
N ILE A 666 29.20 -26.35 -2.86
CA ILE A 666 28.61 -27.03 -4.01
C ILE A 666 29.69 -27.29 -5.08
N PHE A 667 30.51 -26.27 -5.39
CA PHE A 667 31.63 -26.41 -6.32
C PHE A 667 32.61 -27.49 -5.88
N ASP A 668 33.02 -27.50 -4.60
CA ASP A 668 33.95 -28.50 -4.07
C ASP A 668 33.35 -29.92 -4.15
N LYS A 669 32.04 -30.09 -3.91
CA LYS A 669 31.33 -31.37 -4.09
C LYS A 669 31.31 -31.81 -5.56
N ILE A 670 31.07 -30.90 -6.49
CA ILE A 670 31.13 -31.17 -7.94
C ILE A 670 32.53 -31.65 -8.33
N MET A 671 33.59 -30.96 -7.90
CA MET A 671 34.96 -31.31 -8.26
C MET A 671 35.38 -32.68 -7.70
N ASN A 672 34.90 -33.03 -6.50
CA ASN A 672 35.20 -34.31 -5.87
C ASN A 672 34.42 -35.47 -6.50
N LEU A 673 33.09 -35.32 -6.62
CA LEU A 673 32.20 -36.39 -7.08
C LEU A 673 32.15 -36.54 -8.60
N LYS A 674 32.50 -35.48 -9.35
CA LYS A 674 32.41 -35.38 -10.81
C LYS A 674 31.04 -35.79 -11.37
N GLU A 675 29.99 -35.46 -10.64
CA GLU A 675 28.61 -35.84 -10.96
C GLU A 675 27.94 -34.78 -11.86
N GLU A 676 27.46 -35.19 -13.03
CA GLU A 676 26.93 -34.28 -14.05
C GLU A 676 25.62 -33.61 -13.62
N GLU A 677 24.77 -34.31 -12.88
CA GLU A 677 23.52 -33.73 -12.35
C GLU A 677 23.79 -32.62 -11.32
N LEU A 678 24.89 -32.69 -10.55
CA LEU A 678 25.27 -31.60 -9.65
C LEU A 678 25.73 -30.37 -10.45
N VAL A 679 26.47 -30.57 -11.54
CA VAL A 679 26.85 -29.49 -12.46
C VAL A 679 25.62 -28.80 -13.03
N ARG A 680 24.62 -29.59 -13.45
CA ARG A 680 23.35 -29.09 -13.98
C ARG A 680 22.67 -28.13 -13.01
N HIS A 681 22.44 -28.58 -11.77
CA HIS A 681 21.74 -27.77 -10.77
C HIS A 681 22.56 -26.55 -10.32
N TYR A 682 23.90 -26.66 -10.26
CA TYR A 682 24.77 -25.49 -10.01
C TYR A 682 24.58 -24.40 -11.08
N VAL A 683 24.47 -24.81 -12.35
CA VAL A 683 24.24 -23.86 -13.45
C VAL A 683 22.83 -23.27 -13.36
N SER A 684 21.79 -24.06 -13.11
CA SER A 684 20.43 -23.54 -12.88
C SER A 684 20.39 -22.55 -11.72
N LEU A 685 21.02 -22.86 -10.59
CA LEU A 685 21.15 -21.96 -9.45
C LEU A 685 21.86 -20.65 -9.81
N SER A 686 22.92 -20.73 -10.63
CA SER A 686 23.65 -19.55 -11.09
C SER A 686 22.81 -18.68 -12.04
N LEU A 687 21.89 -19.28 -12.79
CA LEU A 687 20.94 -18.56 -13.66
C LEU A 687 19.83 -17.92 -12.81
N THR A 688 19.15 -18.68 -11.95
CA THR A 688 18.00 -18.22 -11.16
C THR A 688 18.39 -17.17 -10.12
N SER A 689 19.56 -17.32 -9.50
CA SER A 689 20.06 -16.37 -8.50
C SER A 689 20.83 -15.19 -9.10
N GLU A 690 21.08 -15.23 -10.42
CA GLU A 690 21.95 -14.32 -11.16
C GLU A 690 23.40 -14.20 -10.66
N TYR A 691 23.83 -15.09 -9.76
CA TYR A 691 25.19 -15.11 -9.23
C TYR A 691 26.09 -16.03 -10.07
N ARG A 692 27.25 -15.51 -10.48
CA ARG A 692 28.21 -16.26 -11.31
C ARG A 692 29.62 -16.15 -10.76
N ASN A 693 30.23 -17.30 -10.44
CA ASN A 693 31.66 -17.40 -10.20
C ASN A 693 32.37 -17.89 -11.46
N ILE A 694 32.87 -16.94 -12.27
CA ILE A 694 33.46 -17.25 -13.60
C ILE A 694 34.66 -18.21 -13.51
N GLN A 695 35.42 -18.18 -12.41
CA GLN A 695 36.54 -19.10 -12.24
C GLN A 695 36.05 -20.53 -12.00
N HIS A 696 35.04 -20.72 -11.16
CA HIS A 696 34.44 -22.03 -10.89
C HIS A 696 33.76 -22.59 -12.14
N ILE A 697 32.98 -21.76 -12.86
CA ILE A 697 32.31 -22.15 -14.11
C ILE A 697 33.33 -22.62 -15.16
N LYS A 698 34.49 -21.96 -15.28
CA LYS A 698 35.56 -22.39 -16.19
C LYS A 698 36.11 -23.77 -15.81
N LYS A 699 36.37 -24.01 -14.53
CA LYS A 699 36.85 -25.33 -14.05
C LYS A 699 35.80 -26.43 -14.27
N ILE A 700 34.53 -26.15 -14.00
CA ILE A 700 33.42 -27.07 -14.29
C ILE A 700 33.38 -27.44 -15.78
N SER A 701 33.64 -26.47 -16.68
CA SER A 701 33.63 -26.72 -18.13
C SER A 701 34.72 -27.68 -18.62
N GLU A 702 35.71 -28.01 -17.77
CA GLU A 702 36.80 -28.93 -18.09
C GLU A 702 36.50 -30.38 -17.67
N LEU A 703 35.40 -30.63 -16.94
CA LEU A 703 35.07 -31.95 -16.38
C LEU A 703 34.59 -32.96 -17.43
N SER A 704 33.65 -32.57 -18.29
CA SER A 704 33.10 -33.42 -19.35
C SER A 704 32.53 -32.57 -20.50
N PRO A 705 32.34 -33.14 -21.71
CA PRO A 705 31.72 -32.43 -22.83
C PRO A 705 30.34 -31.84 -22.51
N ILE A 706 29.50 -32.55 -21.75
CA ILE A 706 28.17 -32.04 -21.34
C ILE A 706 28.29 -30.97 -20.24
N SER A 707 29.25 -31.10 -19.31
CA SER A 707 29.55 -30.04 -18.32
C SER A 707 29.95 -28.73 -18.99
N LYS A 708 30.70 -28.82 -20.10
CA LYS A 708 31.03 -27.68 -20.95
C LYS A 708 29.80 -27.06 -21.60
N ALA A 709 28.85 -27.87 -22.08
CA ALA A 709 27.57 -27.37 -22.60
C ALA A 709 26.78 -26.60 -21.53
N TYR A 710 26.63 -27.14 -20.31
CA TYR A 710 25.98 -26.42 -19.22
C TYR A 710 26.70 -25.11 -18.88
N ALA A 711 28.03 -25.13 -18.78
CA ALA A 711 28.81 -23.92 -18.49
C ALA A 711 28.66 -22.82 -19.56
N LEU A 712 28.40 -23.19 -20.83
CA LEU A 712 28.17 -22.23 -21.92
C LEU A 712 26.88 -21.43 -21.73
N LEU A 713 25.88 -21.94 -21.00
CA LEU A 713 24.67 -21.19 -20.62
C LEU A 713 25.03 -19.91 -19.85
N LEU A 714 26.11 -19.96 -19.05
CA LEU A 714 26.60 -18.83 -18.25
C LEU A 714 27.69 -17.99 -18.94
N LEU A 715 28.17 -18.43 -20.10
CA LEU A 715 29.31 -17.83 -20.83
C LEU A 715 28.94 -17.45 -22.28
N PRO A 716 28.01 -16.50 -22.49
CA PRO A 716 27.44 -16.20 -23.81
C PRO A 716 28.46 -15.77 -24.87
N LYS A 717 29.61 -15.23 -24.44
CA LYS A 717 30.69 -14.78 -25.35
C LYS A 717 31.57 -15.92 -25.88
N ARG A 718 31.48 -17.14 -25.32
CA ARG A 718 32.25 -18.30 -25.78
C ARG A 718 31.45 -19.08 -26.81
N LYS A 719 32.08 -19.42 -27.93
CA LYS A 719 31.43 -20.19 -29.00
C LYS A 719 31.44 -21.68 -28.68
N GLY A 720 30.31 -22.34 -28.93
CA GLY A 720 30.22 -23.80 -28.96
C GLY A 720 30.81 -24.37 -30.26
N LYS A 721 31.36 -25.59 -30.18
CA LYS A 721 31.91 -26.32 -31.33
C LYS A 721 31.04 -27.52 -31.74
N SER A 722 30.46 -28.22 -30.77
CA SER A 722 29.55 -29.36 -31.03
C SER A 722 28.10 -28.90 -31.14
N PRO A 723 27.17 -29.72 -31.70
CA PRO A 723 25.76 -29.37 -31.78
C PRO A 723 25.12 -29.00 -30.43
N ILE A 724 25.41 -29.75 -29.36
CA ILE A 724 24.89 -29.47 -28.01
C ILE A 724 25.50 -28.18 -27.41
N GLU A 725 26.77 -27.90 -27.69
CA GLU A 725 27.41 -26.65 -27.25
C GLU A 725 26.87 -25.43 -28.00
N ILE A 726 26.57 -25.57 -29.30
CA ILE A 726 25.92 -24.53 -30.10
C ILE A 726 24.50 -24.27 -29.56
N PHE A 727 23.76 -25.32 -29.20
CA PHE A 727 22.45 -25.20 -28.56
C PHE A 727 22.52 -24.40 -27.24
N ALA A 728 23.39 -24.80 -26.31
CA ALA A 728 23.59 -24.09 -25.06
C ALA A 728 24.04 -22.62 -25.26
N ASN A 729 24.94 -22.37 -26.22
CA ASN A 729 25.36 -21.00 -26.53
C ASN A 729 24.23 -20.16 -27.15
N THR A 730 23.33 -20.78 -27.92
CA THR A 730 22.16 -20.09 -28.48
C THR A 730 21.21 -19.64 -27.38
N ILE A 731 20.90 -20.52 -26.42
CA ILE A 731 20.13 -20.17 -25.20
C ILE A 731 20.83 -19.05 -24.43
N SER A 732 22.14 -19.13 -24.25
CA SER A 732 22.88 -18.08 -23.52
C SER A 732 22.80 -16.70 -24.20
N LEU A 733 22.75 -16.67 -25.54
CA LEU A 733 22.61 -15.43 -26.31
C LEU A 733 21.17 -14.88 -26.25
N ASP A 734 20.18 -15.76 -26.21
CA ASP A 734 18.77 -15.43 -25.98
C ASP A 734 18.59 -14.70 -24.65
N MET A 735 19.03 -15.32 -23.55
CA MET A 735 19.02 -14.71 -22.21
C MET A 735 19.84 -13.42 -22.12
N LEU A 736 20.88 -13.27 -22.96
CA LEU A 736 21.67 -12.03 -23.02
C LEU A 736 20.93 -10.93 -23.79
N ALA A 737 20.15 -11.28 -24.80
CA ALA A 737 19.31 -10.34 -25.53
C ALA A 737 18.22 -9.79 -24.63
N GLU A 738 17.52 -10.66 -23.88
CA GLU A 738 16.55 -10.28 -22.86
C GLU A 738 17.14 -9.27 -21.85
N LYS A 739 18.29 -9.60 -21.24
CA LYS A 739 18.96 -8.69 -20.30
C LYS A 739 19.48 -7.38 -20.92
N ALA A 740 19.76 -7.37 -22.22
CA ALA A 740 20.18 -6.15 -22.92
C ALA A 740 18.99 -5.22 -23.18
N PHE A 741 17.83 -5.81 -23.47
CA PHE A 741 16.55 -5.12 -23.59
C PHE A 741 16.14 -4.46 -22.26
N GLU A 742 16.16 -5.21 -21.15
CA GLU A 742 15.84 -4.70 -19.80
C GLU A 742 16.74 -3.54 -19.33
N LYS A 743 17.95 -3.41 -19.89
CA LYS A 743 18.91 -2.35 -19.53
C LYS A 743 18.85 -1.14 -20.44
N GLU A 744 17.87 -1.08 -21.35
CA GLU A 744 17.68 0.00 -22.33
C GLU A 744 18.93 0.27 -23.21
N ASN A 745 19.82 -0.71 -23.35
CA ASN A 745 21.01 -0.59 -24.19
C ASN A 745 20.70 -1.05 -25.61
N VAL A 746 20.07 -0.16 -26.38
CA VAL A 746 19.56 -0.46 -27.73
C VAL A 746 20.65 -1.01 -28.67
N ASP A 747 21.81 -0.35 -28.73
CA ASP A 747 22.94 -0.80 -29.55
C ASP A 747 23.44 -2.19 -29.15
N GLY A 748 23.53 -2.44 -27.84
CA GLY A 748 23.90 -3.72 -27.27
C GLY A 748 22.87 -4.81 -27.58
N PHE A 749 21.59 -4.47 -27.50
CA PHE A 749 20.46 -5.34 -27.79
C PHE A 749 20.46 -5.76 -29.26
N ILE A 750 20.47 -4.81 -30.21
CA ILE A 750 20.48 -5.11 -31.66
C ILE A 750 21.69 -5.97 -32.03
N LYS A 751 22.89 -5.66 -31.51
CA LYS A 751 24.11 -6.45 -31.75
C LYS A 751 24.02 -7.87 -31.17
N THR A 752 23.28 -8.07 -30.08
CA THR A 752 23.10 -9.37 -29.44
C THR A 752 22.05 -10.20 -30.16
N VAL A 753 20.90 -9.60 -30.51
CA VAL A 753 19.84 -10.24 -31.31
C VAL A 753 20.40 -10.75 -32.64
N LYS A 754 21.16 -9.94 -33.39
CA LYS A 754 21.81 -10.39 -34.64
C LYS A 754 22.71 -11.62 -34.46
N LYS A 755 23.41 -11.73 -33.32
CA LYS A 755 24.25 -12.90 -33.01
C LYS A 755 23.40 -14.11 -32.62
N PHE A 756 22.36 -13.88 -31.83
CA PHE A 756 21.39 -14.89 -31.45
C PHE A 756 20.70 -15.48 -32.68
N GLU A 757 20.16 -14.65 -33.58
CA GLU A 757 19.52 -15.08 -34.83
C GLU A 757 20.43 -15.94 -35.70
N LYS A 758 21.68 -15.49 -35.88
CA LYS A 758 22.68 -16.24 -36.65
C LYS A 758 22.93 -17.63 -36.06
N ASN A 759 23.02 -17.72 -34.73
CA ASN A 759 23.23 -18.99 -34.04
C ASN A 759 21.97 -19.86 -34.05
N LEU A 760 20.78 -19.29 -33.88
CA LEU A 760 19.50 -19.99 -33.96
C LEU A 760 19.30 -20.61 -35.35
N ASN A 761 19.61 -19.87 -36.42
CA ASN A 761 19.56 -20.40 -37.79
C ASN A 761 20.55 -21.55 -38.01
N LEU A 762 21.77 -21.43 -37.47
CA LEU A 762 22.74 -22.53 -37.50
C LEU A 762 22.23 -23.76 -36.73
N LEU A 763 21.67 -23.54 -35.53
CA LEU A 763 21.12 -24.56 -34.66
C LEU A 763 20.01 -25.35 -35.36
N LYS A 764 19.05 -24.69 -36.01
CA LYS A 764 17.96 -25.36 -36.75
C LYS A 764 18.49 -26.37 -37.78
N ASN A 765 19.60 -26.07 -38.43
CA ASN A 765 20.22 -26.95 -39.42
C ASN A 765 20.92 -28.18 -38.81
N ILE A 766 21.33 -28.11 -37.54
CA ILE A 766 22.07 -29.17 -36.85
C ILE A 766 21.31 -29.83 -35.70
N ALA A 767 20.11 -29.35 -35.35
CA ALA A 767 19.31 -29.79 -34.21
C ALA A 767 19.03 -31.30 -34.21
N LYS A 768 18.81 -31.88 -35.41
CA LYS A 768 18.61 -33.34 -35.58
C LYS A 768 19.81 -34.20 -35.15
N ARG A 769 20.99 -33.60 -34.95
CA ARG A 769 22.23 -34.26 -34.51
C ARG A 769 22.43 -34.19 -33.00
N ILE A 770 21.51 -33.58 -32.26
CA ILE A 770 21.55 -33.48 -30.80
C ILE A 770 20.74 -34.65 -30.23
N ASP A 771 21.30 -35.37 -29.26
CA ASP A 771 20.53 -36.38 -28.52
C ASP A 771 19.35 -35.70 -27.79
N LYS A 772 18.15 -36.25 -27.92
CA LYS A 772 16.94 -35.62 -27.37
C LYS A 772 16.97 -35.56 -25.84
N GLY A 773 17.55 -36.56 -25.18
CA GLY A 773 17.66 -36.62 -23.72
C GLY A 773 18.66 -35.58 -23.20
N GLU A 774 19.85 -35.52 -23.80
CA GLU A 774 20.85 -34.50 -23.46
C GLU A 774 20.36 -33.07 -23.77
N GLY A 775 19.72 -32.88 -24.92
CA GLY A 775 19.11 -31.62 -25.31
C GLY A 775 18.02 -31.17 -24.33
N ALA A 776 17.15 -32.09 -23.90
CA ALA A 776 16.14 -31.81 -22.88
C ALA A 776 16.76 -31.39 -21.54
N LYS A 777 17.85 -32.02 -21.09
CA LYS A 777 18.54 -31.62 -19.86
C LYS A 777 19.16 -30.22 -19.95
N VAL A 778 19.78 -29.86 -21.07
CA VAL A 778 20.32 -28.51 -21.29
C VAL A 778 19.19 -27.48 -21.33
N ALA A 779 18.08 -27.81 -22.01
CA ALA A 779 16.89 -26.97 -22.07
C ALA A 779 16.28 -26.75 -20.68
N SER A 780 16.10 -27.81 -19.90
CA SER A 780 15.52 -27.76 -18.55
C SER A 780 16.39 -26.96 -17.59
N THR A 781 17.72 -26.97 -17.79
CA THR A 781 18.66 -26.22 -16.96
C THR A 781 18.45 -24.71 -17.05
N ALA A 782 18.07 -24.20 -18.22
CA ALA A 782 17.97 -22.77 -18.50
C ALA A 782 16.54 -22.25 -18.55
N PHE A 783 15.61 -23.02 -19.12
CA PHE A 783 14.22 -22.63 -19.35
C PHE A 783 13.20 -23.42 -18.52
N PHE A 784 13.65 -24.40 -17.73
CA PHE A 784 12.77 -25.42 -17.13
C PHE A 784 11.90 -26.16 -18.17
N ALA A 785 12.36 -26.19 -19.43
CA ALA A 785 11.68 -26.84 -20.54
C ALA A 785 11.87 -28.36 -20.52
N SER A 786 10.79 -29.10 -20.81
CA SER A 786 10.77 -30.57 -20.80
C SER A 786 11.40 -31.22 -22.04
N SER A 787 11.64 -30.45 -23.12
CA SER A 787 12.21 -30.99 -24.35
C SER A 787 13.05 -29.99 -25.16
N LEU A 788 13.94 -30.53 -26.01
CA LEU A 788 14.76 -29.78 -26.97
C LEU A 788 13.88 -29.00 -27.97
N ASP A 789 12.85 -29.65 -28.54
CA ASP A 789 12.00 -29.06 -29.56
C ASP A 789 11.20 -27.87 -29.00
N PHE A 790 10.71 -27.99 -27.76
CA PHE A 790 10.06 -26.88 -27.06
C PHE A 790 11.00 -25.69 -26.87
N ALA A 791 12.25 -25.92 -26.42
CA ALA A 791 13.22 -24.84 -26.22
C ALA A 791 13.59 -24.14 -27.53
N ILE A 792 13.71 -24.87 -28.64
CA ILE A 792 13.94 -24.26 -29.96
C ILE A 792 12.74 -23.41 -30.37
N LYS A 793 11.52 -23.92 -30.22
CA LYS A 793 10.29 -23.18 -30.54
C LYS A 793 10.16 -21.91 -29.68
N ARG A 794 10.51 -21.98 -28.39
CA ARG A 794 10.57 -20.82 -27.50
C ARG A 794 11.53 -19.76 -28.02
N MET A 795 12.78 -20.15 -28.32
CA MET A 795 13.77 -19.23 -28.90
C MET A 795 13.32 -18.63 -30.25
N GLU A 796 12.53 -19.35 -31.05
CA GLU A 796 11.94 -18.80 -32.28
C GLU A 796 10.90 -17.70 -31.98
N ILE A 797 10.07 -17.90 -30.96
CA ILE A 797 9.09 -16.91 -30.50
C ILE A 797 9.82 -15.69 -29.92
N ASP A 798 10.86 -15.90 -29.09
CA ASP A 798 11.66 -14.84 -28.49
C ASP A 798 12.40 -14.03 -29.58
N LYS A 799 12.91 -14.70 -30.62
CA LYS A 799 13.49 -14.05 -31.81
C LYS A 799 12.49 -13.12 -32.51
N ASP A 800 11.26 -13.59 -32.70
CA ASP A 800 10.21 -12.78 -33.33
C ASP A 800 9.82 -11.61 -32.43
N LYS A 801 9.73 -11.82 -31.10
CA LYS A 801 9.50 -10.76 -30.11
C LYS A 801 10.58 -9.68 -30.19
N TYR A 802 11.85 -10.07 -30.14
CA TYR A 802 12.97 -9.11 -30.20
C TYR A 802 13.01 -8.34 -31.51
N ASN A 803 12.67 -8.97 -32.63
CA ASN A 803 12.54 -8.25 -33.89
C ASN A 803 11.39 -7.26 -33.86
N SER A 804 10.26 -7.60 -33.25
CA SER A 804 9.16 -6.66 -33.05
C SER A 804 9.60 -5.43 -32.25
N GLU A 805 10.34 -5.61 -31.15
CA GLU A 805 10.92 -4.52 -30.36
C GLU A 805 11.85 -3.63 -31.19
N ILE A 806 12.72 -4.24 -32.00
CA ILE A 806 13.61 -3.50 -32.92
C ILE A 806 12.79 -2.72 -33.96
N GLY A 807 11.73 -3.32 -34.49
CA GLY A 807 10.82 -2.67 -35.44
C GLY A 807 10.11 -1.46 -34.82
N ILE A 808 9.62 -1.60 -33.59
CA ILE A 808 9.00 -0.52 -32.81
C ILE A 808 10.03 0.59 -32.53
N PHE A 809 11.26 0.25 -32.16
CA PHE A 809 12.32 1.22 -31.98
C PHE A 809 12.60 2.03 -33.26
N TYR A 810 12.73 1.37 -34.41
CA TYR A 810 12.91 2.07 -35.69
C TYR A 810 11.71 2.96 -36.05
N TYR A 811 10.50 2.56 -35.64
CA TYR A 811 9.29 3.35 -35.82
C TYR A 811 9.27 4.58 -34.91
N THR A 812 9.44 4.43 -33.59
CA THR A 812 9.32 5.54 -32.63
C THR A 812 10.47 6.53 -32.69
N MET A 813 11.68 6.07 -33.01
CA MET A 813 12.90 6.89 -33.06
C MET A 813 13.27 7.36 -34.47
N LEU A 814 12.35 7.27 -35.43
CA LEU A 814 12.59 7.68 -36.82
C LEU A 814 13.09 9.15 -36.89
N PRO A 815 14.32 9.39 -37.39
CA PRO A 815 14.83 10.74 -37.56
C PRO A 815 14.07 11.53 -38.65
N PRO A 816 14.03 12.88 -38.57
CA PRO A 816 13.38 13.72 -39.57
C PRO A 816 13.93 13.59 -40.99
N ASP A 817 15.19 13.19 -41.15
CA ASP A 817 15.90 13.06 -42.42
C ASP A 817 15.85 11.65 -43.04
N GLU A 818 15.39 10.64 -42.31
CA GLU A 818 15.24 9.27 -42.84
C GLU A 818 14.00 9.09 -43.75
N ASP A 819 14.10 8.12 -44.67
CA ASP A 819 13.01 7.74 -45.57
C ASP A 819 11.89 7.03 -44.81
N LEU A 820 10.74 7.72 -44.71
CA LEU A 820 9.57 7.24 -43.99
C LEU A 820 9.03 5.92 -44.56
N LYS A 821 9.04 5.72 -45.88
CA LYS A 821 8.41 4.55 -46.50
C LYS A 821 9.24 3.29 -46.26
N ASP A 822 10.54 3.39 -46.40
CA ASP A 822 11.45 2.27 -46.22
C ASP A 822 11.58 1.90 -44.74
N THR A 823 11.60 2.86 -43.82
CA THR A 823 11.60 2.57 -42.38
C THR A 823 10.28 1.93 -41.93
N LEU A 824 9.11 2.40 -42.40
CA LEU A 824 7.83 1.75 -42.09
C LEU A 824 7.73 0.32 -42.65
N ARG A 825 8.27 0.07 -43.85
CA ARG A 825 8.37 -1.29 -44.42
C ARG A 825 9.25 -2.20 -43.57
N LEU A 826 10.40 -1.69 -43.11
CA LEU A 826 11.30 -2.44 -42.24
C LEU A 826 10.66 -2.72 -40.87
N ALA A 827 10.08 -1.70 -40.24
CA ALA A 827 9.44 -1.81 -38.94
C ALA A 827 8.31 -2.85 -38.95
N GLU A 828 7.44 -2.81 -39.96
CA GLU A 828 6.38 -3.80 -40.12
C GLU A 828 6.93 -5.20 -40.43
N PHE A 829 7.92 -5.31 -41.32
CA PHE A 829 8.55 -6.60 -41.63
C PHE A 829 9.11 -7.29 -40.38
N LEU A 830 9.69 -6.52 -39.47
CA LEU A 830 10.26 -7.01 -38.22
C LEU A 830 9.19 -7.37 -37.17
N SER A 831 8.09 -6.62 -37.08
CA SER A 831 7.05 -6.82 -36.05
C SER A 831 5.94 -7.81 -36.44
N LEU A 832 5.67 -7.97 -37.75
CA LEU A 832 4.57 -8.78 -38.25
C LEU A 832 4.63 -10.27 -37.82
N PRO A 833 5.79 -10.95 -37.76
CA PRO A 833 5.85 -12.34 -37.30
C PRO A 833 5.33 -12.53 -35.87
N TYR A 834 5.75 -11.67 -34.94
CA TYR A 834 5.31 -11.74 -33.54
C TYR A 834 3.86 -11.30 -33.37
N TYR A 835 3.44 -10.26 -34.10
CA TYR A 835 2.02 -9.88 -34.18
C TYR A 835 1.14 -11.08 -34.57
N ASN A 836 1.47 -11.81 -35.63
CA ASN A 836 0.71 -13.00 -36.04
C ASN A 836 0.74 -14.12 -35.00
N TYR A 837 1.82 -14.24 -34.23
CA TYR A 837 1.86 -15.13 -33.07
C TYR A 837 0.86 -14.69 -31.99
N LEU A 838 0.89 -13.42 -31.58
CA LEU A 838 -0.03 -12.87 -30.58
C LEU A 838 -1.51 -12.95 -30.99
N ILE A 839 -1.83 -12.72 -32.27
CA ILE A 839 -3.20 -12.90 -32.78
C ILE A 839 -3.69 -14.33 -32.59
N ARG A 840 -2.84 -15.33 -32.86
CA ARG A 840 -3.20 -16.75 -32.66
C ARG A 840 -3.35 -17.08 -31.17
N GLU A 841 -2.50 -16.55 -30.31
CA GLU A 841 -2.59 -16.78 -28.87
C GLU A 841 -3.78 -16.07 -28.22
N ASN A 842 -4.13 -14.88 -28.71
CA ASN A 842 -5.32 -14.14 -28.31
C ASN A 842 -6.62 -14.95 -28.50
N SER A 843 -6.65 -15.88 -29.46
CA SER A 843 -7.80 -16.78 -29.67
C SER A 843 -7.89 -17.92 -28.65
N LYS A 844 -6.83 -18.19 -27.90
CA LYS A 844 -6.72 -19.32 -26.96
C LYS A 844 -6.66 -18.90 -25.50
N ARG A 845 -6.07 -17.74 -25.21
CA ARG A 845 -5.89 -17.20 -23.86
C ARG A 845 -5.98 -15.68 -23.85
N LEU A 846 -6.08 -15.10 -22.65
CA LEU A 846 -5.83 -13.67 -22.47
C LEU A 846 -4.33 -13.39 -22.60
N LEU A 847 -4.00 -12.29 -23.28
CA LEU A 847 -2.64 -11.79 -23.42
C LEU A 847 -2.20 -11.07 -22.14
N TYR A 848 -0.89 -11.11 -21.86
CA TYR A 848 -0.28 -10.35 -20.78
C TYR A 848 -0.16 -8.85 -21.13
N PRO A 849 -0.05 -7.94 -20.15
CA PRO A 849 0.07 -6.50 -20.40
C PRO A 849 1.13 -6.11 -21.44
N ASP A 850 2.36 -6.62 -21.31
CA ASP A 850 3.45 -6.34 -22.25
C ASP A 850 3.15 -6.86 -23.68
N GLU A 851 2.42 -7.98 -23.79
CA GLU A 851 1.99 -8.52 -25.09
C GLU A 851 0.93 -7.63 -25.73
N ILE A 852 0.04 -7.05 -24.93
CA ILE A 852 -1.00 -6.10 -25.39
C ILE A 852 -0.34 -4.82 -25.92
N GLU A 853 0.67 -4.31 -25.21
CA GLU A 853 1.45 -3.13 -25.64
C GLU A 853 2.17 -3.37 -26.98
N LEU A 854 2.83 -4.52 -27.15
CA LEU A 854 3.48 -4.86 -28.42
C LEU A 854 2.51 -4.99 -29.59
N LEU A 855 1.32 -5.53 -29.32
CA LEU A 855 0.25 -5.62 -30.30
C LEU A 855 -0.23 -4.22 -30.70
N PHE A 856 -0.45 -3.34 -29.72
CA PHE A 856 -0.84 -1.94 -29.93
C PHE A 856 0.18 -1.17 -30.79
N ASN A 857 1.46 -1.23 -30.43
CA ASN A 857 2.54 -0.58 -31.18
C ASN A 857 2.65 -1.11 -32.61
N THR A 858 2.43 -2.42 -32.82
CA THR A 858 2.43 -3.00 -34.16
C THR A 858 1.22 -2.54 -34.98
N LEU A 859 0.05 -2.38 -34.37
CA LEU A 859 -1.11 -1.78 -35.04
C LEU A 859 -0.87 -0.32 -35.42
N GLN A 860 -0.15 0.47 -34.61
CA GLN A 860 0.26 1.83 -34.96
C GLN A 860 1.19 1.84 -36.19
N ILE A 861 2.17 0.94 -36.26
CA ILE A 861 3.05 0.79 -37.44
C ILE A 861 2.23 0.48 -38.70
N ARG A 862 1.30 -0.49 -38.60
CA ARG A 862 0.42 -0.87 -39.72
C ARG A 862 -0.48 0.30 -40.14
N LEU A 863 -1.04 1.03 -39.17
CA LEU A 863 -1.86 2.21 -39.42
C LEU A 863 -1.05 3.28 -40.14
N ALA A 864 0.13 3.64 -39.64
CA ALA A 864 1.05 4.60 -40.25
C ALA A 864 1.37 4.24 -41.71
N LYS A 865 1.72 2.97 -41.98
CA LYS A 865 1.98 2.49 -43.34
C LYS A 865 0.74 2.61 -44.25
N SER A 866 -0.44 2.23 -43.75
CA SER A 866 -1.68 2.32 -44.52
C SER A 866 -2.04 3.77 -44.88
N LEU A 867 -1.83 4.71 -43.94
CA LEU A 867 -2.06 6.14 -44.14
C LEU A 867 -1.10 6.74 -45.19
N VAL A 868 0.17 6.32 -45.20
CA VAL A 868 1.16 6.76 -46.21
C VAL A 868 0.87 6.18 -47.60
N SER A 869 0.34 4.96 -47.68
CA SER A 869 0.06 4.27 -48.95
C SER A 869 -1.11 4.89 -49.75
N GLY A 870 -2.00 5.62 -49.07
CA GLY A 870 -3.17 6.26 -49.68
C GLY A 870 -4.35 5.32 -49.97
N ASN A 871 -4.28 4.05 -49.58
CA ASN A 871 -5.34 3.07 -49.80
C ASN A 871 -6.55 3.30 -48.87
N ALA A 872 -7.70 3.68 -49.44
CA ALA A 872 -8.87 4.12 -48.67
C ALA A 872 -9.55 3.02 -47.82
N TYR A 873 -9.31 1.75 -48.13
CA TYR A 873 -9.94 0.63 -47.42
C TYR A 873 -9.04 0.02 -46.34
N GLU A 874 -7.73 0.12 -46.49
CA GLU A 874 -6.76 -0.58 -45.64
C GLU A 874 -6.68 -0.01 -44.22
N TYR A 875 -6.65 1.32 -44.09
CA TYR A 875 -6.59 1.96 -42.77
C TYR A 875 -7.87 1.72 -41.96
N LYS A 876 -9.04 1.62 -42.60
CA LYS A 876 -10.33 1.38 -41.92
C LYS A 876 -10.41 -0.01 -41.28
N ASN A 877 -9.82 -1.01 -41.92
CA ASN A 877 -9.72 -2.36 -41.35
C ASN A 877 -8.85 -2.33 -40.09
N ILE A 878 -7.73 -1.62 -40.13
CA ILE A 878 -6.83 -1.48 -38.96
C ILE A 878 -7.52 -0.70 -37.83
N LEU A 879 -8.31 0.32 -38.14
CA LEU A 879 -9.14 1.01 -37.14
C LEU A 879 -10.19 0.09 -36.50
N SER A 880 -10.71 -0.88 -37.26
CA SER A 880 -11.62 -1.90 -36.71
C SER A 880 -10.87 -2.86 -35.79
N ASP A 881 -9.64 -3.24 -36.14
CA ASP A 881 -8.77 -4.03 -35.24
C ASP A 881 -8.59 -3.30 -33.89
N PHE A 882 -8.27 -2.00 -33.88
CA PHE A 882 -8.16 -1.22 -32.63
C PHE A 882 -9.43 -1.27 -31.77
N ILE A 883 -10.61 -1.19 -32.41
CA ILE A 883 -11.90 -1.27 -31.72
C ILE A 883 -12.08 -2.66 -31.11
N ASP A 884 -11.92 -3.73 -31.89
CA ASP A 884 -12.08 -5.10 -31.43
C ASP A 884 -11.10 -5.45 -30.28
N PHE A 885 -9.85 -4.95 -30.36
CA PHE A 885 -8.87 -5.14 -29.30
C PHE A 885 -9.23 -4.41 -28.01
N SER A 886 -9.68 -3.16 -28.09
CA SER A 886 -10.07 -2.35 -26.93
C SER A 886 -11.32 -2.86 -26.21
N GLU A 887 -12.22 -3.56 -26.91
CA GLU A 887 -13.40 -4.19 -26.28
C GLU A 887 -13.01 -5.39 -25.40
N LYS A 888 -11.89 -6.04 -25.74
CA LYS A 888 -11.36 -7.20 -25.00
C LYS A 888 -10.35 -6.80 -23.92
N TYR A 889 -9.58 -5.74 -24.13
CA TYR A 889 -8.50 -5.29 -23.25
C TYR A 889 -8.62 -3.80 -22.91
N TYR A 890 -8.54 -3.48 -21.62
CA TYR A 890 -8.63 -2.09 -21.16
C TYR A 890 -7.27 -1.52 -20.76
N THR A 891 -6.77 -0.55 -21.54
CA THR A 891 -5.72 0.40 -21.14
C THR A 891 -6.16 1.81 -21.58
N PRO A 892 -5.68 2.89 -20.92
CA PRO A 892 -6.03 4.26 -21.32
C PRO A 892 -5.78 4.53 -22.81
N SER A 893 -4.59 4.19 -23.32
CA SER A 893 -4.24 4.37 -24.74
C SER A 893 -5.11 3.54 -25.70
N LEU A 894 -5.49 2.30 -25.33
CA LEU A 894 -6.41 1.50 -26.16
C LEU A 894 -7.83 2.07 -26.18
N SER A 895 -8.32 2.55 -25.03
CA SER A 895 -9.63 3.21 -24.94
C SER A 895 -9.65 4.49 -25.78
N ASP A 896 -8.58 5.28 -25.71
CA ASP A 896 -8.44 6.49 -26.52
C ASP A 896 -8.31 6.18 -28.01
N ALA A 897 -7.53 5.17 -28.39
CA ALA A 897 -7.43 4.71 -29.77
C ALA A 897 -8.79 4.21 -30.30
N GLN A 898 -9.59 3.54 -29.47
CA GLN A 898 -10.96 3.12 -29.81
C GLN A 898 -11.84 4.33 -30.10
N VAL A 899 -11.80 5.35 -29.25
CA VAL A 899 -12.59 6.58 -29.43
C VAL A 899 -12.15 7.26 -30.73
N ILE A 900 -10.86 7.52 -30.92
CA ILE A 900 -10.34 8.17 -32.14
C ILE A 900 -10.69 7.34 -33.40
N ALA A 901 -10.56 6.01 -33.35
CA ALA A 901 -10.94 5.12 -34.44
C ALA A 901 -12.43 5.24 -34.79
N LYS A 902 -13.31 5.25 -33.79
CA LYS A 902 -14.76 5.45 -33.98
C LYS A 902 -15.07 6.84 -34.55
N ILE A 903 -14.35 7.90 -34.14
CA ILE A 903 -14.50 9.25 -34.71
C ILE A 903 -14.12 9.25 -36.19
N ALA A 904 -12.96 8.68 -36.52
CA ALA A 904 -12.47 8.59 -37.90
C ALA A 904 -13.42 7.78 -38.81
N LEU A 905 -14.06 6.74 -38.27
CA LEU A 905 -15.07 5.91 -38.93
C LEU A 905 -16.49 6.50 -38.92
N LYS A 906 -16.70 7.67 -38.31
CA LYS A 906 -18.00 8.35 -38.17
C LYS A 906 -19.06 7.52 -37.41
N GLN A 907 -18.63 6.76 -36.40
CA GLN A 907 -19.51 6.00 -35.52
C GLN A 907 -19.92 6.84 -34.29
N ASN A 908 -20.99 6.44 -33.60
CA ASN A 908 -21.45 7.09 -32.36
C ASN A 908 -20.62 6.63 -31.15
N ILE A 909 -20.36 7.53 -30.20
CA ILE A 909 -19.42 7.30 -29.11
C ILE A 909 -19.90 8.02 -27.85
N LYS A 910 -19.62 7.43 -26.69
CA LYS A 910 -19.73 8.06 -25.37
C LYS A 910 -18.32 8.13 -24.77
N ILE A 911 -17.90 9.31 -24.35
CA ILE A 911 -16.50 9.56 -23.97
C ILE A 911 -16.34 9.38 -22.46
N PRO A 912 -15.31 8.67 -21.99
CA PRO A 912 -14.94 8.59 -20.58
C PRO A 912 -14.54 9.97 -20.03
N SER A 913 -14.68 10.20 -18.72
CA SER A 913 -14.27 11.46 -18.09
C SER A 913 -12.74 11.67 -17.99
N ASP A 914 -11.95 10.59 -18.14
CA ASP A 914 -10.49 10.59 -18.09
C ASP A 914 -9.91 10.09 -19.43
N THR A 915 -9.68 11.00 -20.38
CA THR A 915 -9.09 10.70 -21.71
C THR A 915 -7.84 11.52 -21.98
N HIS A 916 -6.94 11.00 -22.80
CA HIS A 916 -5.81 11.78 -23.32
C HIS A 916 -6.30 13.04 -24.08
N LEU A 917 -5.52 14.12 -24.00
CA LEU A 917 -5.80 15.39 -24.69
C LEU A 917 -5.92 15.20 -26.20
N ILE A 918 -5.15 14.29 -26.80
CA ILE A 918 -5.21 14.01 -28.23
C ILE A 918 -6.57 13.44 -28.66
N THR A 919 -7.26 12.72 -27.77
CA THR A 919 -8.62 12.21 -28.00
C THR A 919 -9.64 13.35 -28.01
N LEU A 920 -9.52 14.29 -27.07
CA LEU A 920 -10.34 15.51 -27.06
C LEU A 920 -10.06 16.37 -28.30
N ALA A 921 -8.79 16.43 -28.74
CA ALA A 921 -8.39 17.14 -29.94
C ALA A 921 -9.01 16.52 -31.21
N ALA A 922 -9.02 15.18 -31.32
CA ALA A 922 -9.67 14.44 -32.41
C ALA A 922 -11.17 14.78 -32.51
N GLU A 923 -11.83 14.87 -31.37
CA GLU A 923 -13.24 15.21 -31.31
C GLU A 923 -13.52 16.68 -31.67
N ALA A 924 -12.74 17.61 -31.10
CA ALA A 924 -12.81 19.04 -31.42
C ALA A 924 -12.60 19.27 -32.91
N PHE A 925 -11.62 18.60 -33.50
CA PHE A 925 -11.35 18.66 -34.93
C PHE A 925 -12.51 18.06 -35.74
N SER A 926 -13.20 17.03 -35.24
CA SER A 926 -14.42 16.48 -35.86
C SER A 926 -15.62 17.44 -35.83
N GLY A 927 -15.60 18.45 -34.93
CA GLY A 927 -16.63 19.46 -34.76
C GLY A 927 -17.50 19.29 -33.51
N LYS A 928 -17.06 18.49 -32.54
CA LYS A 928 -17.78 18.19 -31.28
C LYS A 928 -16.90 18.58 -30.08
N ASN A 929 -17.51 18.89 -28.93
CA ASN A 929 -16.80 19.24 -27.66
C ASN A 929 -15.66 20.28 -27.80
N ILE A 930 -15.82 21.22 -28.75
CA ILE A 930 -14.81 22.26 -29.04
C ILE A 930 -14.49 23.08 -27.79
N ASP A 931 -15.52 23.56 -27.07
CA ASP A 931 -15.33 24.42 -25.89
C ASP A 931 -14.57 23.72 -24.76
N GLU A 932 -14.83 22.43 -24.56
CA GLU A 932 -14.14 21.63 -23.55
C GLU A 932 -12.68 21.42 -23.90
N PHE A 933 -12.38 21.07 -25.15
CA PHE A 933 -11.00 20.96 -25.64
C PHE A 933 -10.24 22.29 -25.48
N LEU A 934 -10.83 23.42 -25.92
CA LEU A 934 -10.21 24.75 -25.78
C LEU A 934 -9.91 25.07 -24.31
N ARG A 935 -10.88 24.83 -23.41
CA ARG A 935 -10.73 25.04 -21.96
C ARG A 935 -9.57 24.21 -21.39
N VAL A 936 -9.45 22.94 -21.78
CA VAL A 936 -8.37 22.07 -21.27
C VAL A 936 -7.01 22.54 -21.77
N VAL A 937 -6.86 22.84 -23.07
CA VAL A 937 -5.60 23.36 -23.66
C VAL A 937 -5.15 24.65 -22.98
N GLU A 938 -6.08 25.58 -22.73
CA GLU A 938 -5.82 26.85 -22.04
C GLU A 938 -5.43 26.63 -20.56
N SER A 939 -6.11 25.71 -19.86
CA SER A 939 -5.79 25.39 -18.45
C SER A 939 -4.40 24.77 -18.26
N LEU A 940 -3.92 24.03 -19.26
CA LEU A 940 -2.57 23.45 -19.30
C LEU A 940 -1.51 24.43 -19.82
N ASN A 941 -1.90 25.67 -20.14
CA ASN A 941 -1.07 26.72 -20.74
C ASN A 941 -0.37 26.27 -22.03
N ILE A 942 -0.96 25.34 -22.79
CA ILE A 942 -0.38 24.84 -24.04
C ILE A 942 -0.45 25.91 -25.14
N ASN A 943 -1.53 26.68 -25.15
CA ASN A 943 -1.77 27.79 -26.08
C ASN A 943 -0.64 28.85 -26.07
N ILE A 944 -0.05 29.14 -24.92
CA ILE A 944 0.97 30.19 -24.76
C ILE A 944 2.43 29.71 -24.91
N LYS A 945 2.70 28.40 -24.87
CA LYS A 945 4.06 27.83 -24.99
C LYS A 945 4.56 27.85 -26.43
N ASP A 946 5.86 28.04 -26.69
CA ASP A 946 6.41 27.89 -28.04
C ASP A 946 6.31 26.42 -28.50
N ILE A 947 6.08 26.17 -29.80
CA ILE A 947 6.05 24.81 -30.36
C ILE A 947 7.36 24.05 -30.14
N LYS A 948 8.48 24.78 -30.01
CA LYS A 948 9.80 24.24 -29.66
C LYS A 948 9.84 23.62 -28.27
N GLU A 949 9.06 24.17 -27.33
CA GLU A 949 8.97 23.67 -25.96
C GLU A 949 8.12 22.39 -25.88
N LEU A 950 7.23 22.19 -26.85
CA LEU A 950 6.28 21.07 -26.89
C LEU A 950 6.79 19.87 -27.68
N ILE A 951 7.90 19.98 -28.41
CA ILE A 951 8.41 18.95 -29.32
C ILE A 951 8.64 17.57 -28.68
N ASN A 952 8.99 17.55 -27.38
CA ASN A 952 9.23 16.34 -26.60
C ASN A 952 7.95 15.74 -25.99
N ILE A 953 6.79 16.37 -26.18
CA ILE A 953 5.48 15.89 -25.75
C ILE A 953 4.56 15.89 -26.97
N PRO A 954 4.63 14.86 -27.84
CA PRO A 954 4.00 14.88 -29.15
C PRO A 954 2.50 15.17 -29.14
N GLU A 955 1.78 14.59 -28.20
CA GLU A 955 0.36 14.86 -27.97
C GLU A 955 0.07 16.36 -27.76
N PHE A 956 0.90 17.07 -26.98
CA PHE A 956 0.70 18.50 -26.72
C PHE A 956 1.05 19.35 -27.93
N ALA A 957 2.09 18.97 -28.67
CA ALA A 957 2.49 19.66 -29.90
C ALA A 957 1.37 19.59 -30.95
N GLU A 958 0.79 18.41 -31.18
CA GLU A 958 -0.32 18.25 -32.13
C GLU A 958 -1.61 18.91 -31.64
N SER A 959 -1.91 18.80 -30.34
CA SER A 959 -3.06 19.49 -29.74
C SER A 959 -2.97 21.01 -29.87
N LYS A 960 -1.76 21.58 -29.81
CA LYS A 960 -1.55 23.01 -30.09
C LYS A 960 -1.89 23.36 -31.55
N ILE A 961 -1.49 22.53 -32.51
CA ILE A 961 -1.84 22.74 -33.93
C ILE A 961 -3.35 22.72 -34.12
N ILE A 962 -4.03 21.73 -33.56
CA ILE A 962 -5.51 21.61 -33.64
C ILE A 962 -6.19 22.83 -32.99
N TYR A 963 -5.72 23.26 -31.81
CA TYR A 963 -6.19 24.47 -31.14
C TYR A 963 -6.06 25.72 -32.04
N SER A 964 -4.88 25.93 -32.61
CA SER A 964 -4.61 27.08 -33.48
C SER A 964 -5.46 27.06 -34.75
N ILE A 965 -5.68 25.88 -35.37
CA ILE A 965 -6.58 25.73 -36.53
C ILE A 965 -8.01 26.12 -36.15
N ILE A 966 -8.51 25.64 -35.01
CA ILE A 966 -9.88 25.95 -34.54
C ILE A 966 -10.05 27.44 -34.26
N LYS A 967 -9.02 28.11 -33.74
CA LYS A 967 -9.02 29.58 -33.51
C LYS A 967 -8.77 30.39 -34.79
N GLY A 968 -8.54 29.76 -35.94
CA GLY A 968 -8.28 30.43 -37.21
C GLY A 968 -6.87 31.01 -37.35
N GLU A 969 -5.92 30.52 -36.56
CA GLU A 969 -4.51 30.94 -36.59
C GLU A 969 -3.73 30.21 -37.71
N ASN A 970 -2.67 30.83 -38.21
CA ASN A 970 -1.80 30.21 -39.22
C ASN A 970 -0.78 29.27 -38.57
N VAL A 971 -0.91 27.97 -38.83
CA VAL A 971 -0.06 26.90 -38.27
C VAL A 971 1.13 26.49 -39.14
N GLY A 972 1.32 27.09 -40.32
CA GLY A 972 2.32 26.65 -41.29
C GLY A 972 3.76 26.66 -40.76
N SER A 973 4.10 27.60 -39.88
CA SER A 973 5.41 27.65 -39.22
C SER A 973 5.60 26.53 -38.18
N TYR A 974 4.53 26.12 -37.49
CA TYR A 974 4.55 25.03 -36.51
C TYR A 974 4.75 23.69 -37.19
N ILE A 975 3.97 23.43 -38.25
CA ILE A 975 4.07 22.23 -39.09
C ILE A 975 5.47 22.10 -39.70
N SER A 976 5.98 23.18 -40.29
CA SER A 976 7.33 23.20 -40.89
C SER A 976 8.41 22.88 -39.85
N TYR A 977 8.28 23.42 -38.64
CA TYR A 977 9.22 23.15 -37.55
C TYR A 977 9.17 21.69 -37.08
N LEU A 978 7.98 21.14 -36.81
CA LEU A 978 7.82 19.77 -36.33
C LEU A 978 8.21 18.73 -37.40
N ASN A 979 7.90 18.96 -38.68
CA ASN A 979 8.35 18.07 -39.75
C ASN A 979 9.88 18.01 -39.89
N LYS A 980 10.58 19.10 -39.55
CA LYS A 980 12.04 19.20 -39.65
C LYS A 980 12.76 18.69 -38.41
N ASN A 981 12.15 18.77 -37.23
CA ASN A 981 12.83 18.52 -35.95
C ASN A 981 12.19 17.41 -35.10
N GLY A 982 10.91 17.07 -35.33
CA GLY A 982 10.17 16.09 -34.56
C GLY A 982 10.61 14.67 -34.86
N ILE A 983 10.83 13.87 -33.81
CA ILE A 983 11.18 12.45 -33.93
C ILE A 983 9.89 11.64 -34.11
N GLY A 984 9.94 10.64 -34.98
CA GLY A 984 8.84 9.71 -35.23
C GLY A 984 8.01 10.07 -36.48
N PRO A 985 7.22 9.10 -36.99
CA PRO A 985 6.49 9.25 -38.24
C PRO A 985 5.18 10.04 -38.10
N MET A 986 4.65 10.19 -36.88
CA MET A 986 3.33 10.77 -36.63
C MET A 986 3.19 12.21 -37.17
N TYR A 987 4.24 13.05 -37.04
CA TYR A 987 4.22 14.42 -37.57
C TYR A 987 4.17 14.45 -39.10
N LYS A 988 5.10 13.74 -39.76
CA LYS A 988 5.17 13.69 -41.24
C LYS A 988 3.87 13.18 -41.85
N ILE A 989 3.25 12.18 -41.23
CA ILE A 989 2.00 11.57 -41.71
C ILE A 989 0.82 12.52 -41.48
N SER A 990 0.63 13.00 -40.26
CA SER A 990 -0.53 13.82 -39.90
C SER A 990 -0.53 15.15 -40.64
N HIS A 991 0.60 15.85 -40.68
CA HIS A 991 0.69 17.14 -41.38
C HIS A 991 0.48 17.01 -42.89
N LYS A 992 0.97 15.94 -43.52
CA LYS A 992 0.71 15.68 -44.94
C LYS A 992 -0.80 15.49 -45.20
N LEU A 993 -1.48 14.71 -44.35
CA LEU A 993 -2.92 14.47 -44.48
C LEU A 993 -3.74 15.74 -44.24
N LEU A 994 -3.25 16.61 -43.35
CA LEU A 994 -3.83 17.92 -43.10
C LEU A 994 -3.69 18.85 -44.33
N GLU A 995 -2.51 18.89 -44.96
CA GLU A 995 -2.27 19.64 -46.22
C GLU A 995 -3.14 19.12 -47.38
N GLU A 996 -3.37 17.81 -47.44
CA GLU A 996 -4.27 17.16 -48.41
C GLU A 996 -5.77 17.38 -48.11
N ASN A 997 -6.11 18.03 -46.98
CA ASN A 997 -7.47 18.21 -46.48
C ASN A 997 -8.25 16.89 -46.25
N ASP A 998 -7.56 15.78 -45.96
CA ASP A 998 -8.19 14.49 -45.64
C ASP A 998 -8.49 14.38 -44.15
N LYS A 999 -9.60 15.01 -43.74
CA LYS A 999 -10.05 15.08 -42.35
C LYS A 999 -10.18 13.71 -41.67
N SER A 1000 -10.69 12.70 -42.38
CA SER A 1000 -10.91 11.37 -41.78
C SER A 1000 -9.61 10.63 -41.53
N ARG A 1001 -8.64 10.72 -42.45
CA ARG A 1001 -7.32 10.10 -42.27
C ARG A 1001 -6.45 10.87 -41.30
N TYR A 1002 -6.57 12.20 -41.26
CA TYR A 1002 -5.91 13.03 -40.25
C TYR A 1002 -6.39 12.67 -38.84
N ILE A 1003 -7.70 12.54 -38.61
CA ILE A 1003 -8.22 12.07 -37.32
C ILE A 1003 -7.68 10.67 -36.99
N ALA A 1004 -7.64 9.75 -37.96
CA ALA A 1004 -7.08 8.42 -37.74
C ALA A 1004 -5.59 8.47 -37.36
N SER A 1005 -4.80 9.39 -37.92
CA SER A 1005 -3.37 9.50 -37.62
C SER A 1005 -3.08 10.01 -36.19
N LEU A 1006 -4.09 10.57 -35.50
CA LEU A 1006 -3.95 10.98 -34.09
C LEU A 1006 -3.71 9.79 -33.14
N ILE A 1007 -4.09 8.56 -33.53
CA ILE A 1007 -3.75 7.34 -32.79
C ILE A 1007 -2.23 7.14 -32.68
N LEU A 1008 -1.44 7.69 -33.61
CA LEU A 1008 0.03 7.55 -33.61
C LEU A 1008 0.72 8.42 -32.54
N PHE A 1009 -0.03 9.26 -31.81
CA PHE A 1009 0.47 10.10 -30.72
C PHE A 1009 0.15 9.55 -29.32
N LEU A 1010 -0.62 8.45 -29.24
CA LEU A 1010 -0.90 7.67 -28.03
C LEU A 1010 0.24 6.69 -27.76
#